data_AF-A0A397T528-F1
#
_entry.id   AF-A0A397T528-F1
#
_cell.length_a   1.000
_cell.length_b   1.000
_cell.length_c   1.000
_cell.angle_alpha   90.00
_cell.angle_beta   90.00
_cell.angle_gamma   90.00
#
_symmetry.space_group_name_H-M   'P 1'
#
loop_
_entity.id
_entity.type
_entity.pdbx_description
1 polymer ?
#
loop_
_entity_poly.entity_id
_entity_poly.type
_entity_poly.pdbx_seq_one_letter_code
_entity_poly.pdbx_strand_id
1 'polypeptide(L)'
;MEISNESNKELNIILLICQQAEKSSLLNDVISCFNENIDSKDSKTCFSLTINKIIRYFNLLHLFPIEYFTKQEISNLSLLTLLVDKWVSVIKAENCGEFLNIIKCSILCRNLICKFTPYMNRKDDIIKKDSSFIIWWISSISAYQKDIISHTNGMGNNDDDTEAIQNLFEHFIQITCKTVTLIIRQVLVNFQDDNAFKTGYLNRIVDYLKNLVDGTGESLSKKKDSSNDNIWRITFEFLKLGIELAESQKQSKIFQLNSKNPVWKSFLILQSVVEKNLNRIFSDIFDKSIQEIQCSNDSNDLKWKENLSMEFALYNNELKTYKICLQYYHLNKDSELEVIGKASNIISLLSKSIKITTSILRTSSLKTSNTLGNEVALRQCIILLSIIIDFIHIIEYECNENTLLNIFKFVCDLMKIFYNEDSKCELSKELDAMFNSIISRLSNGRYDIIASNILSKLEISSFSDSQDTNEYDKIFLIHLIDIFLNNSNYGQLRRLEQKLPNLLCGIGNIAELINKVTHGIQIVQTLKFLICHRAFSFQSMDIGLVLSTVISLTSPKRHYELSEEQEFKGLFEEICYLLFNILIHRREQLYHIIPTFIFIIQSMFHCFKKTQKSLKDNLKEMQQKEYQGRNISWWEVHIKNPLPIESAKIFARLLITIPHNKKSDKSSINKAFTKHIPSLLSEYIYIQTKNNILDPNIRDVLKNGIYSLLELCGQFERDMIMVNLDIVGKNLFKSLWMEYNKEWKYVGRG
;
A
#
# COMPACT_ATOMS: atom_id res chain seq x y z
N MET A 1 0.46 -59.54 31.92
CA MET A 1 -0.85 -59.16 32.49
C MET A 1 -1.87 -59.27 31.39
N GLU A 2 -2.64 -60.36 31.41
CA GLU A 2 -3.80 -60.55 30.55
C GLU A 2 -4.91 -59.60 30.99
N ILE A 3 -5.33 -58.72 30.10
CA ILE A 3 -6.65 -58.12 30.12
C ILE A 3 -7.22 -58.30 28.72
N SER A 4 -8.15 -59.25 28.61
CA SER A 4 -9.00 -59.50 27.46
C SER A 4 -9.95 -58.33 27.25
N ASN A 5 -9.79 -57.62 26.13
CA ASN A 5 -10.87 -56.86 25.50
C ASN A 5 -10.57 -56.74 24.02
N GLU A 6 -11.52 -57.16 23.17
CA GLU A 6 -11.40 -57.19 21.72
C GLU A 6 -11.22 -55.80 21.07
N SER A 7 -11.28 -54.72 21.86
CA SER A 7 -11.07 -53.33 21.41
C SER A 7 -9.61 -52.88 21.26
N ASN A 8 -8.62 -53.68 21.67
CA ASN A 8 -7.19 -53.32 21.60
C ASN A 8 -6.40 -54.00 20.46
N LYS A 9 -7.05 -54.79 19.59
CA LYS A 9 -6.37 -55.42 18.43
C LYS A 9 -5.75 -54.39 17.48
N GLU A 10 -6.40 -53.24 17.32
CA GLU A 10 -5.97 -52.16 16.41
C GLU A 10 -4.76 -51.39 16.94
N LEU A 11 -4.74 -51.06 18.25
CA LEU A 11 -3.57 -50.48 18.92
C LEU A 11 -2.40 -51.46 18.92
N ASN A 12 -2.67 -52.76 19.06
CA ASN A 12 -1.66 -53.80 18.95
C ASN A 12 -1.08 -53.91 17.52
N ILE A 13 -1.86 -53.66 16.46
CA ILE A 13 -1.35 -53.59 15.09
C ILE A 13 -0.46 -52.36 14.92
N ILE A 14 -0.87 -51.20 15.45
CA ILE A 14 -0.05 -49.98 15.45
C ILE A 14 1.27 -50.20 16.20
N LEU A 15 1.22 -50.85 17.36
CA LEU A 15 2.38 -51.21 18.16
C LEU A 15 3.23 -52.29 17.46
N LEU A 16 2.63 -53.25 16.75
CA LEU A 16 3.34 -54.25 15.94
C LEU A 16 4.07 -53.61 14.75
N ILE A 17 3.43 -52.66 14.05
CA ILE A 17 4.07 -51.89 12.96
C ILE A 17 5.25 -51.09 13.52
N CYS A 18 5.09 -50.46 14.69
CA CYS A 18 6.18 -49.74 15.37
C CYS A 18 7.30 -50.68 15.83
N GLN A 19 7.00 -51.90 16.26
CA GLN A 19 7.99 -52.91 16.68
C GLN A 19 8.70 -53.60 15.50
N GLN A 20 8.08 -53.64 14.31
CA GLN A 20 8.66 -54.28 13.12
C GLN A 20 9.40 -53.31 12.18
N ALA A 21 9.24 -52.00 12.36
CA ALA A 21 9.88 -50.96 11.55
C ALA A 21 11.44 -50.94 11.61
N GLU A 22 12.07 -51.71 12.50
CA GLU A 22 13.53 -51.87 12.54
C GLU A 22 14.11 -52.66 11.34
N LYS A 23 13.27 -53.30 10.50
CA LYS A 23 13.72 -54.05 9.32
C LYS A 23 13.64 -53.21 8.04
N SER A 24 14.78 -53.04 7.36
CA SER A 24 14.92 -52.29 6.09
C SER A 24 14.01 -52.76 4.95
N SER A 25 13.59 -54.04 4.93
CA SER A 25 12.66 -54.57 3.93
C SER A 25 11.27 -53.95 4.03
N LEU A 26 10.80 -53.68 5.25
CA LEU A 26 9.46 -53.17 5.52
C LEU A 26 9.31 -51.71 5.05
N LEU A 27 10.42 -50.95 5.05
CA LEU A 27 10.46 -49.59 4.53
C LEU A 27 10.21 -49.56 3.02
N ASN A 28 10.79 -50.49 2.27
CA ASN A 28 10.60 -50.59 0.82
C ASN A 28 9.15 -50.99 0.49
N ASP A 29 8.57 -51.89 1.28
CA ASP A 29 7.16 -52.28 1.15
C ASP A 29 6.26 -51.07 1.40
N VAL A 30 6.52 -50.29 2.46
CA VAL A 30 5.78 -49.06 2.75
C VAL A 30 5.93 -48.04 1.62
N ILE A 31 7.14 -47.78 1.13
CA ILE A 31 7.39 -46.85 0.01
C ILE A 31 6.62 -47.30 -1.23
N SER A 32 6.58 -48.61 -1.52
CA SER A 32 5.87 -49.14 -2.68
C SER A 32 4.37 -48.81 -2.66
N CYS A 33 3.75 -48.79 -1.47
CA CYS A 33 2.34 -48.40 -1.32
C CYS A 33 2.06 -46.95 -1.75
N PHE A 34 3.05 -46.06 -1.70
CA PHE A 34 2.88 -44.66 -2.15
C PHE A 34 3.05 -44.49 -3.65
N ASN A 35 3.66 -45.46 -4.34
CA ASN A 35 3.79 -45.45 -5.80
C ASN A 35 2.51 -45.92 -6.52
N GLU A 36 1.60 -46.59 -5.81
CA GLU A 36 0.31 -47.00 -6.37
C GLU A 36 -0.59 -45.79 -6.62
N ASN A 37 -1.15 -45.74 -7.83
CA ASN A 37 -2.07 -44.68 -8.25
C ASN A 37 -3.36 -44.74 -7.40
N ILE A 38 -3.84 -43.58 -6.94
CA ILE A 38 -5.05 -43.52 -6.10
C ILE A 38 -6.29 -44.00 -6.87
N ASP A 39 -6.27 -43.91 -8.21
CA ASP A 39 -7.42 -44.26 -9.05
C ASP A 39 -7.61 -45.78 -9.29
N SER A 40 -6.64 -46.66 -8.95
CA SER A 40 -6.67 -48.09 -9.32
C SER A 40 -7.37 -49.02 -8.31
N LYS A 41 -8.45 -48.58 -7.65
CA LYS A 41 -8.98 -49.24 -6.43
C LYS A 41 -9.92 -50.43 -6.67
N ASP A 42 -9.63 -51.55 -5.98
CA ASP A 42 -10.63 -52.46 -5.40
C ASP A 42 -11.23 -51.78 -4.16
N SER A 43 -12.46 -51.26 -4.27
CA SER A 43 -13.10 -50.49 -3.21
C SER A 43 -13.44 -51.35 -1.99
N LYS A 44 -12.86 -51.04 -0.82
CA LYS A 44 -13.32 -51.55 0.47
C LYS A 44 -14.38 -50.61 1.03
N THR A 45 -15.50 -51.16 1.51
CA THR A 45 -16.57 -50.41 2.17
C THR A 45 -16.10 -49.82 3.50
N CYS A 46 -16.60 -48.63 3.82
CA CYS A 46 -16.14 -47.80 4.92
C CYS A 46 -16.60 -48.33 6.30
N PHE A 47 -15.72 -48.32 7.30
CA PHE A 47 -16.08 -48.47 8.71
C PHE A 47 -16.05 -47.08 9.38
N SER A 48 -17.13 -46.31 9.26
CA SER A 48 -17.24 -44.94 9.82
C SER A 48 -16.86 -44.87 11.32
N LEU A 49 -17.18 -45.91 12.08
CA LEU A 49 -16.79 -46.08 13.49
C LEU A 49 -15.28 -46.09 13.70
N THR A 50 -14.51 -46.71 12.80
CA THR A 50 -13.05 -46.83 12.90
C THR A 50 -12.38 -45.48 12.63
N ILE A 51 -12.82 -44.75 11.60
CA ILE A 51 -12.29 -43.40 11.29
C ILE A 51 -12.52 -42.46 12.48
N ASN A 52 -13.71 -42.48 13.07
CA ASN A 52 -14.01 -41.65 14.24
C ASN A 52 -13.13 -41.97 15.46
N LYS A 53 -12.79 -43.26 15.68
CA LYS A 53 -11.82 -43.64 16.72
C LYS A 53 -10.42 -43.09 16.42
N ILE A 54 -9.95 -43.20 15.17
CA ILE A 54 -8.65 -42.66 14.74
C ILE A 54 -8.59 -41.15 14.95
N ILE A 55 -9.64 -40.42 14.54
CA ILE A 55 -9.76 -38.97 14.76
C ILE A 55 -9.62 -38.64 16.25
N ARG A 56 -10.31 -39.38 17.14
CA ARG A 56 -10.19 -39.18 18.59
C ARG A 56 -8.76 -39.38 19.10
N TYR A 57 -8.08 -40.43 18.63
CA TYR A 57 -6.68 -40.68 19.01
C TYR A 57 -5.73 -39.59 18.49
N PHE A 58 -5.90 -39.14 17.26
CA PHE A 58 -5.03 -38.08 16.70
C PHE A 58 -5.29 -36.71 17.34
N ASN A 59 -6.54 -36.42 17.71
CA ASN A 59 -6.85 -35.25 18.53
C ASN A 59 -6.14 -35.32 19.89
N LEU A 60 -6.11 -36.50 20.54
CA LEU A 60 -5.37 -36.68 21.79
C LEU A 60 -3.87 -36.43 21.59
N LEU A 61 -3.27 -36.95 20.51
CA LEU A 61 -1.86 -36.70 20.18
C LEU A 61 -1.55 -35.21 19.95
N HIS A 62 -2.48 -34.47 19.34
CA HIS A 62 -2.33 -33.04 19.13
C HIS A 62 -2.23 -32.22 20.42
N LEU A 63 -2.87 -32.68 21.51
CA LEU A 63 -2.86 -31.98 22.80
C LEU A 63 -1.49 -31.98 23.48
N PHE A 64 -0.63 -32.96 23.20
CA PHE A 64 0.69 -33.05 23.83
C PHE A 64 1.70 -32.12 23.16
N PRO A 65 2.43 -31.27 23.90
CA PRO A 65 3.57 -30.54 23.38
C PRO A 65 4.62 -31.49 22.77
N ILE A 66 5.38 -31.02 21.78
CA ILE A 66 6.29 -31.88 21.01
C ILE A 66 7.45 -32.42 21.86
N GLU A 67 7.78 -31.72 22.94
CA GLU A 67 8.80 -32.06 23.93
C GLU A 67 8.48 -33.36 24.68
N TYR A 68 7.23 -33.82 24.64
CA TYR A 68 6.79 -35.08 25.26
C TYR A 68 7.16 -36.32 24.44
N PHE A 69 7.56 -36.14 23.18
CA PHE A 69 7.90 -37.25 22.29
C PHE A 69 9.42 -37.34 22.13
N THR A 70 9.95 -38.54 22.33
CA THR A 70 11.32 -38.85 21.96
C THR A 70 11.49 -38.79 20.44
N LYS A 71 12.72 -38.60 19.95
CA LYS A 71 13.01 -38.59 18.50
C LYS A 71 12.54 -39.86 17.80
N GLN A 72 12.69 -41.02 18.45
CA GLN A 72 12.24 -42.30 17.90
C GLN A 72 10.71 -42.36 17.81
N GLU A 73 10.00 -41.91 18.85
CA GLU A 73 8.54 -41.84 18.84
C GLU A 73 8.04 -40.89 17.76
N ILE A 74 8.68 -39.73 17.57
CA ILE A 74 8.35 -38.80 16.48
C ILE A 74 8.47 -39.50 15.13
N SER A 75 9.55 -40.25 14.89
CA SER A 75 9.75 -40.96 13.63
C SER A 75 8.69 -42.06 13.41
N ASN A 76 8.45 -42.88 14.44
CA ASN A 76 7.45 -43.96 14.40
C ASN A 76 6.02 -43.43 14.22
N LEU A 77 5.64 -42.40 14.99
CA LEU A 77 4.33 -41.77 14.89
C LEU A 77 4.14 -41.09 13.54
N SER A 78 5.20 -40.55 12.95
CA SER A 78 5.11 -39.97 11.62
C SER A 78 4.88 -41.01 10.54
N LEU A 79 5.58 -42.15 10.61
CA LEU A 79 5.33 -43.28 9.72
C LEU A 79 3.90 -43.79 9.84
N LEU A 80 3.44 -44.01 11.08
CA LEU A 80 2.06 -44.42 11.34
C LEU A 80 1.07 -43.41 10.77
N THR A 81 1.31 -42.12 11.02
CA THR A 81 0.42 -41.06 10.56
C THR A 81 0.33 -41.01 9.03
N LEU A 82 1.44 -41.23 8.32
CA LEU A 82 1.46 -41.34 6.85
C LEU A 82 0.69 -42.55 6.34
N LEU A 83 0.86 -43.71 7.00
CA LEU A 83 0.14 -44.94 6.63
C LEU A 83 -1.36 -44.78 6.85
N VAL A 84 -1.77 -44.15 7.95
CA VAL A 84 -3.17 -43.83 8.22
C VAL A 84 -3.70 -42.85 7.18
N ASP A 85 -2.95 -41.81 6.82
CA ASP A 85 -3.37 -40.85 5.80
C ASP A 85 -3.57 -41.53 4.43
N LYS A 86 -2.62 -42.39 4.03
CA LYS A 86 -2.73 -43.20 2.81
C LYS A 86 -3.94 -44.11 2.85
N TRP A 87 -4.12 -44.83 3.95
CA TRP A 87 -5.26 -45.73 4.13
C TRP A 87 -6.59 -44.98 4.05
N VAL A 88 -6.70 -43.81 4.67
CA VAL A 88 -7.92 -42.97 4.62
C VAL A 88 -8.18 -42.46 3.21
N SER A 89 -7.14 -42.08 2.44
CA SER A 89 -7.28 -41.75 1.00
C SER A 89 -7.73 -42.94 0.15
N VAL A 90 -7.53 -44.15 0.67
CA VAL A 90 -8.02 -45.47 0.23
C VAL A 90 -9.54 -45.56 0.03
N ILE A 91 -10.24 -44.98 1.00
CA ILE A 91 -11.62 -45.34 1.34
C ILE A 91 -12.59 -44.65 0.39
N LYS A 92 -13.59 -45.39 -0.07
CA LYS A 92 -14.72 -44.83 -0.81
C LYS A 92 -15.81 -44.44 0.20
N ALA A 93 -16.17 -43.17 0.24
CA ALA A 93 -17.28 -42.71 1.05
C ALA A 93 -18.62 -43.08 0.39
N GLU A 94 -19.58 -43.55 1.18
CA GLU A 94 -20.94 -43.82 0.69
C GLU A 94 -21.85 -42.59 0.85
N ASN A 95 -21.51 -41.70 1.77
CA ASN A 95 -22.26 -40.49 2.08
C ASN A 95 -21.33 -39.33 2.49
N CYS A 96 -21.86 -38.10 2.46
CA CYS A 96 -21.11 -36.89 2.79
C CYS A 96 -20.58 -36.84 4.22
N GLY A 97 -21.30 -37.44 5.18
CA GLY A 97 -20.85 -37.51 6.58
C GLY A 97 -19.58 -38.34 6.74
N GLU A 98 -19.50 -39.48 6.05
CA GLU A 98 -18.29 -40.29 5.97
C GLU A 98 -17.14 -39.56 5.29
N PHE A 99 -17.43 -38.90 4.16
CA PHE A 99 -16.45 -38.13 3.42
C PHE A 99 -15.85 -36.99 4.27
N LEU A 100 -16.68 -36.27 5.02
CA LEU A 100 -16.23 -35.24 5.98
C LEU A 100 -15.29 -35.83 7.04
N ASN A 101 -15.59 -37.03 7.56
CA ASN A 101 -14.72 -37.68 8.54
C ASN A 101 -13.39 -38.14 7.91
N ILE A 102 -13.42 -38.62 6.67
CA ILE A 102 -12.21 -38.97 5.90
C ILE A 102 -11.30 -37.73 5.75
N ILE A 103 -11.83 -36.59 5.29
CA ILE A 103 -11.04 -35.36 5.15
C ILE A 103 -10.55 -34.88 6.53
N LYS A 104 -11.40 -34.86 7.56
CA LYS A 104 -10.99 -34.47 8.93
C LYS A 104 -9.81 -35.32 9.43
N CYS A 105 -9.87 -36.63 9.21
CA CYS A 105 -8.79 -37.52 9.58
C CYS A 105 -7.52 -37.18 8.82
N SER A 106 -7.60 -36.98 7.50
CA SER A 106 -6.45 -36.60 6.67
C SER A 106 -5.82 -35.26 7.08
N ILE A 107 -6.64 -34.25 7.40
CA ILE A 107 -6.19 -32.97 7.97
C ILE A 107 -5.40 -33.19 9.25
N LEU A 108 -5.92 -34.01 10.18
CA LEU A 108 -5.24 -34.28 11.44
C LEU A 108 -3.90 -35.00 11.22
N CYS A 109 -3.86 -35.92 10.26
CA CYS A 109 -2.62 -36.60 9.86
C CYS A 109 -1.57 -35.57 9.41
N ARG A 110 -1.93 -34.71 8.45
CA ARG A 110 -1.01 -33.71 7.89
C ARG A 110 -0.60 -32.68 8.93
N ASN A 111 -1.51 -32.26 9.80
CA ASN A 111 -1.18 -31.41 10.95
C ASN A 111 -0.16 -32.05 11.89
N LEU A 112 -0.29 -33.35 12.21
CA LEU A 112 0.70 -34.05 13.04
C LEU A 112 2.06 -34.10 12.36
N ILE A 113 2.10 -34.46 11.07
CA ILE A 113 3.36 -34.45 10.32
C ILE A 113 3.98 -33.05 10.26
N CYS A 114 3.17 -32.02 10.04
CA CYS A 114 3.59 -30.62 10.07
C CYS A 114 4.26 -30.27 11.41
N LYS A 115 3.68 -30.70 12.54
CA LYS A 115 4.21 -30.52 13.90
C LYS A 115 5.51 -31.30 14.14
N PHE A 116 5.63 -32.49 13.57
CA PHE A 116 6.79 -33.38 13.74
C PHE A 116 7.99 -33.04 12.84
N THR A 117 7.73 -32.48 11.66
CA THR A 117 8.74 -32.19 10.62
C THR A 117 9.95 -31.38 11.12
N PRO A 118 9.82 -30.34 11.98
CA PRO A 118 10.98 -29.60 12.49
C PRO A 118 11.91 -30.42 13.40
N TYR A 119 11.41 -31.49 14.02
CA TYR A 119 12.12 -32.29 15.05
C TYR A 119 12.68 -33.60 14.50
N MET A 120 12.29 -33.95 13.27
CA MET A 120 12.80 -35.07 12.50
C MET A 120 14.32 -34.98 12.28
N ASN A 121 15.04 -36.03 12.66
CA ASN A 121 16.51 -36.10 12.60
C ASN A 121 17.04 -36.17 11.15
N ARG A 122 18.32 -35.85 10.92
CA ARG A 122 18.77 -35.47 9.56
C ARG A 122 18.92 -36.60 8.53
N LYS A 123 19.13 -37.87 8.89
CA LYS A 123 19.50 -38.91 7.90
C LYS A 123 18.51 -40.06 7.71
N ASP A 124 17.70 -40.39 8.71
CA ASP A 124 16.93 -41.64 8.69
C ASP A 124 15.41 -41.52 8.52
N ASP A 125 14.86 -40.31 8.51
CA ASP A 125 13.42 -40.14 8.41
C ASP A 125 12.88 -40.49 7.02
N ILE A 126 11.81 -41.28 7.01
CA ILE A 126 11.16 -41.81 5.81
C ILE A 126 10.74 -40.71 4.82
N ILE A 127 10.25 -39.60 5.36
CA ILE A 127 9.81 -38.42 4.61
C ILE A 127 10.95 -37.81 3.80
N LYS A 128 12.18 -37.97 4.28
CA LYS A 128 13.38 -37.42 3.65
C LYS A 128 14.08 -38.43 2.75
N LYS A 129 13.64 -39.69 2.67
CA LYS A 129 14.29 -40.75 1.86
C LYS A 129 13.69 -40.89 0.47
N ASP A 130 12.41 -40.59 0.28
CA ASP A 130 11.75 -40.72 -1.02
C ASP A 130 10.79 -39.55 -1.31
N SER A 131 10.86 -39.01 -2.51
CA SER A 131 9.94 -37.97 -2.98
C SER A 131 8.53 -38.47 -3.24
N SER A 132 8.34 -39.79 -3.38
CA SER A 132 7.04 -40.41 -3.67
C SER A 132 5.96 -40.05 -2.65
N PHE A 133 6.32 -39.83 -1.38
CA PHE A 133 5.37 -39.39 -0.36
C PHE A 133 4.81 -37.99 -0.64
N ILE A 134 5.67 -37.04 -1.03
CA ILE A 134 5.23 -35.69 -1.41
C ILE A 134 4.38 -35.74 -2.68
N ILE A 135 4.83 -36.52 -3.67
CA ILE A 135 4.10 -36.69 -4.92
C ILE A 135 2.70 -37.23 -4.62
N TRP A 136 2.60 -38.29 -3.82
CA TRP A 136 1.31 -38.86 -3.40
C TRP A 136 0.42 -37.84 -2.68
N TRP A 137 0.97 -37.04 -1.77
CA TRP A 137 0.17 -35.99 -1.11
C TRP A 137 -0.36 -34.94 -2.07
N ILE A 138 0.45 -34.51 -3.02
CA ILE A 138 -0.01 -33.58 -4.07
C ILE A 138 -1.09 -34.27 -4.92
N SER A 139 -0.88 -35.54 -5.33
CA SER A 139 -1.87 -36.33 -6.08
C SER A 139 -3.19 -36.50 -5.32
N SER A 140 -3.12 -36.66 -4.00
CA SER A 140 -4.30 -36.88 -3.16
C SER A 140 -5.25 -35.69 -3.16
N ILE A 141 -4.76 -34.46 -3.38
CA ILE A 141 -5.61 -33.28 -3.49
C ILE A 141 -6.55 -33.43 -4.68
N SER A 142 -6.02 -33.82 -5.84
CA SER A 142 -6.83 -34.05 -7.04
C SER A 142 -7.81 -35.22 -6.85
N ALA A 143 -7.42 -36.27 -6.12
CA ALA A 143 -8.30 -37.39 -5.82
C ALA A 143 -9.49 -36.97 -4.93
N TYR A 144 -9.22 -36.30 -3.80
CA TYR A 144 -10.27 -35.80 -2.91
C TYR A 144 -11.19 -34.80 -3.59
N GLN A 145 -10.67 -34.00 -4.52
CA GLN A 145 -11.47 -33.05 -5.27
C GLN A 145 -12.45 -33.71 -6.24
N LYS A 146 -12.03 -34.77 -6.93
CA LYS A 146 -12.94 -35.58 -7.76
C LYS A 146 -14.08 -36.14 -6.91
N ASP A 147 -13.75 -36.63 -5.71
CA ASP A 147 -14.74 -37.15 -4.76
C ASP A 147 -15.69 -36.04 -4.26
N ILE A 148 -15.18 -34.83 -3.97
CA ILE A 148 -16.04 -33.68 -3.59
C ILE A 148 -17.04 -33.39 -4.71
N ILE A 149 -16.56 -33.23 -5.94
CA ILE A 149 -17.41 -32.90 -7.08
C ILE A 149 -18.50 -33.96 -7.28
N SER A 150 -18.16 -35.24 -7.11
CA SER A 150 -19.15 -36.32 -7.23
C SER A 150 -20.23 -36.26 -6.15
N HIS A 151 -19.87 -35.85 -4.93
CA HIS A 151 -20.80 -35.76 -3.80
C HIS A 151 -21.65 -34.48 -3.85
N THR A 152 -21.05 -33.34 -4.21
CA THR A 152 -21.77 -32.06 -4.33
C THR A 152 -22.78 -32.07 -5.48
N ASN A 153 -22.46 -32.74 -6.60
CA ASN A 153 -23.40 -32.87 -7.71
C ASN A 153 -24.60 -33.77 -7.39
N GLY A 154 -24.48 -34.67 -6.40
CA GLY A 154 -25.55 -35.58 -5.97
C GLY A 154 -26.47 -34.99 -4.90
N MET A 155 -26.03 -33.96 -4.17
CA MET A 155 -26.83 -33.29 -3.14
C MET A 155 -27.67 -32.19 -3.77
N GLY A 156 -28.99 -32.38 -3.85
CA GLY A 156 -29.90 -31.29 -4.22
C GLY A 156 -29.85 -30.17 -3.17
N ASN A 157 -29.59 -28.93 -3.59
CA ASN A 157 -29.70 -27.62 -2.92
C ASN A 157 -29.52 -27.48 -1.38
N ASN A 158 -28.91 -28.43 -0.68
CA ASN A 158 -28.51 -28.25 0.72
C ASN A 158 -27.21 -27.44 0.76
N ASP A 159 -27.35 -26.11 0.78
CA ASP A 159 -26.23 -25.17 0.71
C ASP A 159 -25.27 -25.31 1.92
N ASP A 160 -25.79 -25.59 3.13
CA ASP A 160 -24.99 -25.65 4.37
C ASP A 160 -23.92 -26.77 4.37
N ASP A 161 -24.29 -27.98 3.94
CA ASP A 161 -23.36 -29.12 3.91
C ASP A 161 -22.28 -28.94 2.84
N THR A 162 -22.66 -28.33 1.71
CA THR A 162 -21.75 -28.03 0.60
C THR A 162 -20.70 -27.01 1.03
N GLU A 163 -21.13 -25.93 1.71
CA GLU A 163 -20.22 -24.93 2.26
C GLU A 163 -19.26 -25.52 3.30
N ALA A 164 -19.76 -26.37 4.20
CA ALA A 164 -18.94 -27.03 5.20
C ALA A 164 -17.86 -27.95 4.58
N ILE A 165 -18.20 -28.73 3.56
CA ILE A 165 -17.24 -29.57 2.81
C ILE A 165 -16.19 -28.71 2.13
N GLN A 166 -16.61 -27.62 1.48
CA GLN A 166 -15.70 -26.74 0.76
C GLN A 166 -14.71 -26.03 1.71
N ASN A 167 -15.20 -25.53 2.85
CA ASN A 167 -14.37 -24.90 3.88
C ASN A 167 -13.36 -25.92 4.48
N LEU A 168 -13.81 -27.15 4.73
CA LEU A 168 -12.94 -28.20 5.25
C LEU A 168 -11.87 -28.60 4.21
N PHE A 169 -12.25 -28.69 2.94
CA PHE A 169 -11.32 -29.00 1.85
C PHE A 169 -10.29 -27.90 1.63
N GLU A 170 -10.70 -26.63 1.73
CA GLU A 170 -9.79 -25.50 1.69
C GLU A 170 -8.75 -25.58 2.82
N HIS A 171 -9.18 -25.90 4.04
CA HIS A 171 -8.28 -26.14 5.17
C HIS A 171 -7.33 -27.33 4.91
N PHE A 172 -7.82 -28.40 4.28
CA PHE A 172 -7.02 -29.56 3.87
C PHE A 172 -5.92 -29.18 2.87
N ILE A 173 -6.22 -28.38 1.85
CA ILE A 173 -5.21 -27.94 0.88
C ILE A 173 -4.20 -27.03 1.59
N GLN A 174 -4.63 -26.13 2.49
CA GLN A 174 -3.75 -25.22 3.23
C GLN A 174 -2.73 -26.00 4.08
N ILE A 175 -3.20 -26.98 4.85
CA ILE A 175 -2.28 -27.78 5.67
C ILE A 175 -1.35 -28.64 4.83
N THR A 176 -1.81 -29.14 3.68
CA THR A 176 -0.97 -29.91 2.76
C THR A 176 0.16 -29.04 2.21
N CYS A 177 -0.16 -27.85 1.70
CA CYS A 177 0.83 -26.90 1.19
C CYS A 177 1.87 -26.58 2.28
N LYS A 178 1.40 -26.23 3.49
CA LYS A 178 2.28 -25.92 4.63
C LYS A 178 3.22 -27.10 4.98
N THR A 179 2.69 -28.32 5.00
CA THR A 179 3.45 -29.53 5.35
C THR A 179 4.50 -29.84 4.27
N VAL A 180 4.11 -29.80 3.00
CA VAL A 180 5.01 -30.00 1.85
C VAL A 180 6.13 -28.97 1.86
N THR A 181 5.81 -27.68 2.02
CA THR A 181 6.80 -26.60 2.10
C THR A 181 7.80 -26.82 3.24
N LEU A 182 7.32 -27.20 4.43
CA LEU A 182 8.20 -27.49 5.56
C LEU A 182 9.15 -28.66 5.29
N ILE A 183 8.65 -29.72 4.68
CA ILE A 183 9.49 -30.89 4.36
C ILE A 183 10.55 -30.55 3.34
N ILE A 184 10.16 -29.88 2.25
CA ILE A 184 11.12 -29.46 1.22
C ILE A 184 12.17 -28.53 1.83
N ARG A 185 11.75 -27.60 2.70
CA ARG A 185 12.67 -26.72 3.44
C ARG A 185 13.66 -27.53 4.26
N GLN A 186 13.19 -28.54 4.99
CA GLN A 186 14.06 -29.42 5.78
C GLN A 186 15.02 -30.23 4.90
N VAL A 187 14.56 -30.76 3.75
CA VAL A 187 15.41 -31.48 2.78
C VAL A 187 16.51 -30.56 2.24
N LEU A 188 16.15 -29.32 1.90
CA LEU A 188 17.06 -28.33 1.35
C LEU A 188 18.09 -27.84 2.38
N VAL A 189 17.67 -27.56 3.61
CA VAL A 189 18.52 -27.03 4.68
C VAL A 189 19.42 -28.09 5.30
N ASN A 190 18.90 -29.30 5.57
CA ASN A 190 19.61 -30.26 6.42
C ASN A 190 20.57 -31.21 5.69
N PHE A 191 20.36 -31.50 4.40
CA PHE A 191 21.24 -32.40 3.65
C PHE A 191 22.41 -31.66 3.02
N GLN A 192 23.17 -30.90 3.81
CA GLN A 192 24.25 -30.03 3.30
C GLN A 192 25.30 -30.79 2.46
N ASP A 193 25.48 -32.09 2.69
CA ASP A 193 26.58 -32.87 2.10
C ASP A 193 26.19 -33.76 0.90
N ASP A 194 24.90 -33.95 0.58
CA ASP A 194 24.44 -34.85 -0.50
C ASP A 194 23.63 -34.10 -1.57
N ASN A 195 24.37 -33.44 -2.47
CA ASN A 195 23.77 -32.71 -3.60
C ASN A 195 23.07 -33.64 -4.59
N ALA A 196 23.51 -34.90 -4.73
CA ALA A 196 22.90 -35.84 -5.68
C ALA A 196 21.51 -36.26 -5.22
N PHE A 197 21.37 -36.59 -3.93
CA PHE A 197 20.08 -36.90 -3.32
C PHE A 197 19.11 -35.72 -3.41
N LYS A 198 19.52 -34.52 -2.98
CA LYS A 198 18.70 -33.29 -3.06
C LYS A 198 18.20 -33.04 -4.48
N THR A 199 19.09 -33.17 -5.45
CA THR A 199 18.77 -32.99 -6.87
C THR A 199 17.76 -34.02 -7.34
N GLY A 200 17.98 -35.30 -7.07
CA GLY A 200 17.06 -36.36 -7.47
C GLY A 200 15.68 -36.18 -6.85
N TYR A 201 15.65 -35.86 -5.55
CA TYR A 201 14.43 -35.62 -4.79
C TYR A 201 13.62 -34.44 -5.36
N LEU A 202 14.27 -33.31 -5.62
CA LEU A 202 13.61 -32.13 -6.19
C LEU A 202 13.23 -32.29 -7.64
N ASN A 203 14.06 -32.92 -8.47
CA ASN A 203 13.75 -33.15 -9.88
C ASN A 203 12.47 -33.97 -10.00
N ARG A 204 12.29 -35.02 -9.20
CA ARG A 204 11.04 -35.81 -9.21
C ARG A 204 9.81 -34.97 -8.84
N ILE A 205 9.92 -34.11 -7.82
CA ILE A 205 8.82 -33.22 -7.41
C ILE A 205 8.53 -32.18 -8.51
N VAL A 206 9.58 -31.59 -9.08
CA VAL A 206 9.47 -30.61 -10.16
C VAL A 206 8.88 -31.22 -11.42
N ASP A 207 9.33 -32.41 -11.82
CA ASP A 207 8.80 -33.12 -12.99
C ASP A 207 7.32 -33.46 -12.79
N TYR A 208 6.94 -33.85 -11.57
CA TYR A 208 5.55 -34.09 -11.22
C TYR A 208 4.70 -32.80 -11.29
N LEU A 209 5.15 -31.71 -10.65
CA LEU A 209 4.48 -30.42 -10.70
C LEU A 209 4.40 -29.86 -12.12
N LYS A 210 5.47 -30.02 -12.90
CA LYS A 210 5.51 -29.67 -14.32
C LYS A 210 4.42 -30.39 -15.10
N ASN A 211 4.33 -31.71 -14.96
CA ASN A 211 3.32 -32.51 -15.67
C ASN A 211 1.90 -32.11 -15.25
N LEU A 212 1.69 -31.78 -13.97
CA LEU A 212 0.42 -31.25 -13.50
C LEU A 212 0.09 -29.89 -14.16
N VAL A 213 1.03 -28.94 -14.13
CA VAL A 213 0.84 -27.60 -14.71
C VAL A 213 0.62 -27.69 -16.22
N ASP A 214 1.39 -28.51 -16.95
CA ASP A 214 1.19 -28.73 -18.38
C ASP A 214 -0.20 -29.33 -18.68
N GLY A 215 -0.64 -30.30 -17.89
CA GLY A 215 -1.99 -30.87 -17.98
C GLY A 215 -3.10 -29.85 -17.71
N THR A 216 -2.91 -28.94 -16.74
CA THR A 216 -3.88 -27.85 -16.50
C THR A 216 -3.98 -26.93 -17.71
N GLY A 217 -2.84 -26.65 -18.35
CA GLY A 217 -2.70 -25.85 -19.54
C GLY A 217 -3.59 -26.31 -20.71
N GLU A 218 -3.60 -27.61 -20.98
CA GLU A 218 -4.37 -28.20 -22.09
C GLU A 218 -5.88 -28.27 -21.79
N SER A 219 -6.25 -28.41 -20.52
CA SER A 219 -7.64 -28.52 -20.07
C SER A 219 -8.45 -27.21 -20.13
N LEU A 220 -7.78 -26.05 -20.18
CA LEU A 220 -8.40 -24.71 -20.13
C LEU A 220 -9.40 -24.40 -21.26
N SER A 221 -9.45 -25.22 -22.31
CA SER A 221 -10.49 -25.12 -23.36
C SER A 221 -11.89 -25.52 -22.88
N LYS A 222 -12.01 -26.15 -21.70
CA LYS A 222 -13.28 -26.58 -21.08
C LYS A 222 -13.41 -25.89 -19.71
N LYS A 223 -14.66 -25.66 -19.26
CA LYS A 223 -15.02 -24.95 -18.01
C LYS A 223 -13.97 -25.16 -16.92
N LYS A 224 -13.44 -24.07 -16.36
CA LYS A 224 -12.35 -24.10 -15.37
C LYS A 224 -12.80 -24.88 -14.13
N ASP A 225 -12.18 -26.02 -13.89
CA ASP A 225 -12.36 -26.77 -12.65
C ASP A 225 -11.54 -26.12 -11.53
N SER A 226 -12.09 -26.11 -10.32
CA SER A 226 -11.43 -25.63 -9.10
C SER A 226 -10.12 -26.38 -8.78
N SER A 227 -9.79 -27.45 -9.51
CA SER A 227 -8.61 -28.28 -9.32
C SER A 227 -7.34 -27.62 -9.83
N ASN A 228 -7.47 -26.81 -10.87
CA ASN A 228 -6.36 -26.05 -11.41
C ASN A 228 -5.83 -25.04 -10.38
N ASP A 229 -6.71 -24.41 -9.60
CA ASP A 229 -6.32 -23.42 -8.60
C ASP A 229 -5.42 -24.01 -7.50
N ASN A 230 -5.72 -25.25 -7.07
CA ASN A 230 -4.92 -25.96 -6.08
C ASN A 230 -3.51 -26.29 -6.57
N ILE A 231 -3.39 -26.72 -7.83
CA ILE A 231 -2.09 -27.01 -8.46
C ILE A 231 -1.25 -25.74 -8.50
N TRP A 232 -1.86 -24.61 -8.89
CA TRP A 232 -1.19 -23.31 -8.89
C TRP A 232 -0.76 -22.87 -7.50
N ARG A 233 -1.58 -23.09 -6.48
CA ARG A 233 -1.23 -22.75 -5.09
C ARG A 233 -0.04 -23.54 -4.56
N ILE A 234 0.02 -24.84 -4.85
CA ILE A 234 1.16 -25.68 -4.46
C ILE A 234 2.42 -25.24 -5.22
N THR A 235 2.28 -24.98 -6.52
CA THR A 235 3.38 -24.50 -7.36
C THR A 235 3.90 -23.15 -6.89
N PHE A 236 3.01 -22.24 -6.49
CA PHE A 236 3.33 -20.95 -5.86
C PHE A 236 4.17 -21.13 -4.60
N GLU A 237 3.70 -21.92 -3.63
CA GLU A 237 4.42 -22.15 -2.37
C GLU A 237 5.77 -22.84 -2.60
N PHE A 238 5.84 -23.76 -3.57
CA PHE A 238 7.09 -24.41 -3.97
C PHE A 238 8.09 -23.41 -4.53
N LEU A 239 7.68 -22.57 -5.48
CA LEU A 239 8.55 -21.54 -6.05
C LEU A 239 8.95 -20.51 -5.00
N LYS A 240 8.04 -20.08 -4.12
CA LYS A 240 8.32 -19.17 -3.00
C LYS A 240 9.47 -19.67 -2.13
N LEU A 241 9.43 -20.95 -1.79
CA LEU A 241 10.46 -21.57 -0.96
C LEU A 241 11.85 -21.46 -1.59
N GLY A 242 11.97 -21.68 -2.91
CA GLY A 242 13.27 -21.55 -3.55
C GLY A 242 13.79 -20.10 -3.62
N ILE A 243 12.91 -19.07 -3.61
CA ILE A 243 13.31 -17.66 -3.44
C ILE A 243 13.87 -17.45 -2.04
N GLU A 244 13.11 -17.85 -1.00
CA GLU A 244 13.54 -17.72 0.40
C GLU A 244 14.92 -18.36 0.61
N LEU A 245 15.15 -19.52 -0.03
CA LEU A 245 16.43 -20.20 -0.01
C LEU A 245 17.52 -19.43 -0.77
N ALA A 246 17.24 -18.94 -1.98
CA ALA A 246 18.18 -18.14 -2.74
C ALA A 246 18.60 -16.86 -1.98
N GLU A 247 17.67 -16.18 -1.32
CA GLU A 247 17.93 -15.00 -0.51
C GLU A 247 18.75 -15.32 0.74
N SER A 248 18.38 -16.38 1.48
CA SER A 248 19.13 -16.83 2.67
C SER A 248 20.58 -17.21 2.32
N GLN A 249 20.79 -17.81 1.14
CA GLN A 249 22.13 -18.17 0.66
C GLN A 249 22.93 -16.96 0.20
N LYS A 250 22.30 -15.95 -0.43
CA LYS A 250 22.96 -14.70 -0.81
C LYS A 250 23.55 -13.98 0.41
N GLN A 251 22.87 -14.02 1.55
CA GLN A 251 23.39 -13.47 2.80
C GLN A 251 24.61 -14.24 3.34
N SER A 252 24.71 -15.55 3.06
CA SER A 252 25.79 -16.41 3.57
C SER A 252 27.12 -16.28 2.82
N LYS A 253 27.21 -15.55 1.69
CA LYS A 253 28.39 -15.43 0.79
C LYS A 253 29.00 -16.74 0.26
N ILE A 254 28.56 -17.91 0.71
CA ILE A 254 29.21 -19.21 0.46
C ILE A 254 28.69 -19.90 -0.81
N PHE A 255 27.52 -19.51 -1.34
CA PHE A 255 26.95 -20.09 -2.56
C PHE A 255 26.78 -19.04 -3.65
N GLN A 256 27.55 -19.15 -4.73
CA GLN A 256 27.21 -18.49 -5.98
C GLN A 256 25.98 -19.20 -6.56
N LEU A 257 24.92 -18.44 -6.86
CA LEU A 257 23.73 -18.87 -7.60
C LEU A 257 24.11 -19.20 -9.06
N ASN A 258 25.00 -20.17 -9.25
CA ASN A 258 25.42 -20.59 -10.56
C ASN A 258 24.30 -21.43 -11.16
N SER A 259 23.87 -21.14 -12.39
CA SER A 259 22.91 -21.93 -13.17
C SER A 259 23.28 -23.42 -13.29
N LYS A 260 24.54 -23.77 -12.98
CA LYS A 260 25.03 -25.14 -12.84
C LYS A 260 24.56 -25.87 -11.58
N ASN A 261 23.99 -25.19 -10.58
CA ASN A 261 23.45 -25.86 -9.40
C ASN A 261 22.19 -26.64 -9.80
N PRO A 262 22.20 -27.98 -9.72
CA PRO A 262 21.12 -28.81 -10.23
C PRO A 262 19.79 -28.61 -9.49
N VAL A 263 19.82 -28.27 -8.20
CA VAL A 263 18.64 -27.89 -7.41
C VAL A 263 17.98 -26.64 -8.01
N TRP A 264 18.80 -25.68 -8.41
CA TRP A 264 18.34 -24.41 -8.98
C TRP A 264 17.79 -24.59 -10.39
N LYS A 265 18.40 -25.50 -11.17
CA LYS A 265 17.88 -25.90 -12.48
C LYS A 265 16.46 -26.46 -12.39
N SER A 266 16.11 -27.20 -11.34
CA SER A 266 14.75 -27.71 -11.13
C SER A 266 13.74 -26.55 -10.95
N PHE A 267 14.07 -25.53 -10.14
CA PHE A 267 13.21 -24.35 -9.97
C PHE A 267 13.05 -23.58 -11.29
N LEU A 268 14.13 -23.40 -12.06
CA LEU A 268 14.08 -22.75 -13.37
C LEU A 268 13.22 -23.51 -14.39
N ILE A 269 13.26 -24.85 -14.37
CA ILE A 269 12.41 -25.67 -15.24
C ILE A 269 10.94 -25.44 -14.88
N LEU A 270 10.58 -25.53 -13.59
CA LEU A 270 9.19 -25.31 -13.16
C LEU A 270 8.73 -23.88 -13.49
N GLN A 271 9.58 -22.89 -13.24
CA GLN A 271 9.34 -21.49 -13.60
C GLN A 271 9.05 -21.33 -15.09
N SER A 272 9.85 -21.95 -15.97
CA SER A 272 9.68 -21.85 -17.43
C SER A 272 8.35 -22.43 -17.92
N VAL A 273 7.93 -23.55 -17.32
CA VAL A 273 6.66 -24.22 -17.62
C VAL A 273 5.48 -23.38 -17.15
N VAL A 274 5.59 -22.86 -15.92
CA VAL A 274 4.63 -21.93 -15.35
C VAL A 274 4.48 -20.70 -16.24
N GLU A 275 5.58 -20.08 -16.64
CA GLU A 275 5.58 -18.88 -17.48
C GLU A 275 4.93 -19.14 -18.84
N LYS A 276 5.27 -20.25 -19.50
CA LYS A 276 4.67 -20.64 -20.78
C LYS A 276 3.15 -20.79 -20.66
N ASN A 277 2.68 -21.48 -19.62
CA ASN A 277 1.25 -21.69 -19.40
C ASN A 277 0.55 -20.39 -19.02
N LEU A 278 1.14 -19.55 -18.17
CA LEU A 278 0.60 -18.25 -17.80
C LEU A 278 0.50 -17.31 -19.00
N ASN A 279 1.52 -17.26 -19.85
CA ASN A 279 1.50 -16.42 -21.05
C ASN A 279 0.36 -16.83 -22.00
N ARG A 280 0.13 -18.15 -22.16
CA ARG A 280 -1.01 -18.66 -22.93
C ARG A 280 -2.33 -18.27 -22.29
N ILE A 281 -2.51 -18.60 -21.00
CA ILE A 281 -3.71 -18.30 -20.21
C ILE A 281 -4.06 -16.81 -20.32
N PHE A 282 -3.09 -15.93 -20.03
CA PHE A 282 -3.31 -14.49 -20.07
C PHE A 282 -3.57 -13.98 -21.47
N SER A 283 -2.89 -14.48 -22.52
CA SER A 283 -3.22 -14.04 -23.87
C SER A 283 -4.64 -14.43 -24.25
N ASP A 284 -5.05 -15.67 -23.97
CA ASP A 284 -6.38 -16.17 -24.32
C ASP A 284 -7.49 -15.41 -23.56
N ILE A 285 -7.32 -15.22 -22.25
CA ILE A 285 -8.26 -14.44 -21.44
C ILE A 285 -8.30 -13.00 -21.93
N PHE A 286 -7.14 -12.35 -22.05
CA PHE A 286 -7.11 -10.93 -22.42
C PHE A 286 -7.69 -10.71 -23.81
N ASP A 287 -7.39 -11.57 -24.78
CA ASP A 287 -7.95 -11.45 -26.12
C ASP A 287 -9.47 -11.68 -26.12
N LYS A 288 -9.96 -12.67 -25.35
CA LYS A 288 -11.40 -12.91 -25.16
C LYS A 288 -12.09 -11.72 -24.46
N SER A 289 -11.52 -11.22 -23.37
CA SER A 289 -12.05 -10.07 -22.63
C SER A 289 -12.05 -8.80 -23.48
N ILE A 290 -11.02 -8.56 -24.30
CA ILE A 290 -10.98 -7.44 -25.25
C ILE A 290 -12.11 -7.58 -26.26
N GLN A 291 -12.32 -8.77 -26.82
CA GLN A 291 -13.42 -9.02 -27.75
C GLN A 291 -14.79 -8.81 -27.09
N GLU A 292 -14.99 -9.32 -25.88
CA GLU A 292 -16.25 -9.12 -25.14
C GLU A 292 -16.52 -7.63 -24.87
N ILE A 293 -15.52 -6.88 -24.41
CA ILE A 293 -15.62 -5.43 -24.20
C ILE A 293 -15.89 -4.68 -25.51
N GLN A 294 -15.30 -5.11 -26.62
CA GLN A 294 -15.51 -4.50 -27.94
C GLN A 294 -16.89 -4.82 -28.53
N CYS A 295 -17.42 -6.01 -28.24
CA CYS A 295 -18.73 -6.44 -28.72
C CYS A 295 -19.88 -5.91 -27.85
N SER A 296 -19.65 -5.57 -26.58
CA SER A 296 -20.63 -4.91 -25.73
C SER A 296 -20.84 -3.45 -26.16
N ASN A 297 -21.68 -3.23 -27.17
CA ASN A 297 -22.09 -1.88 -27.58
C ASN A 297 -22.91 -1.14 -26.50
N ASP A 298 -23.43 -1.87 -25.51
CA ASP A 298 -24.28 -1.34 -24.46
C ASP A 298 -23.50 -1.15 -23.16
N SER A 299 -23.21 0.11 -22.81
CA SER A 299 -22.45 0.49 -21.61
C SER A 299 -23.08 0.01 -20.28
N ASN A 300 -24.33 -0.45 -20.33
CA ASN A 300 -25.10 -0.91 -19.17
C ASN A 300 -25.05 -2.42 -18.94
N ASP A 301 -24.48 -3.21 -19.85
CA ASP A 301 -24.39 -4.65 -19.63
C ASP A 301 -23.37 -4.96 -18.53
N LEU A 302 -23.84 -5.18 -17.29
CA LEU A 302 -22.99 -5.54 -16.15
C LEU A 302 -22.43 -6.97 -16.25
N LYS A 303 -22.98 -7.80 -17.13
CA LYS A 303 -22.69 -9.24 -17.19
C LYS A 303 -21.25 -9.53 -17.56
N TRP A 304 -20.67 -8.76 -18.49
CA TRP A 304 -19.27 -8.93 -18.85
C TRP A 304 -18.34 -8.54 -17.69
N LYS A 305 -18.72 -7.58 -16.82
CA LYS A 305 -17.94 -7.21 -15.63
C LYS A 305 -17.92 -8.33 -14.59
N GLU A 306 -19.08 -8.95 -14.35
CA GLU A 306 -19.18 -10.11 -13.46
C GLU A 306 -18.37 -11.29 -13.99
N ASN A 307 -18.48 -11.58 -15.31
CA ASN A 307 -17.69 -12.62 -15.96
C ASN A 307 -16.19 -12.36 -15.82
N LEU A 308 -15.73 -11.14 -16.08
CA LEU A 308 -14.32 -10.76 -15.94
C LEU A 308 -13.84 -10.84 -14.49
N SER A 309 -14.64 -10.36 -13.54
CA SER A 309 -14.31 -10.44 -12.11
C SER A 309 -14.19 -11.89 -11.64
N MET A 310 -15.12 -12.76 -12.07
CA MET A 310 -15.06 -14.20 -11.82
C MET A 310 -13.85 -14.84 -12.50
N GLU A 311 -13.59 -14.54 -13.77
CA GLU A 311 -12.43 -15.06 -14.50
C GLU A 311 -11.13 -14.66 -13.79
N PHE A 312 -10.92 -13.37 -13.47
CA PHE A 312 -9.74 -12.92 -12.75
C PHE A 312 -9.61 -13.51 -11.34
N ALA A 313 -10.73 -13.71 -10.63
CA ALA A 313 -10.69 -14.33 -9.29
C ALA A 313 -10.14 -15.74 -9.38
N LEU A 314 -10.51 -16.47 -10.44
CA LEU A 314 -9.97 -17.79 -10.72
C LEU A 314 -8.48 -17.76 -11.04
N TYR A 315 -7.91 -16.65 -11.56
CA TYR A 315 -6.49 -16.55 -11.95
C TYR A 315 -5.60 -15.85 -10.92
N ASN A 316 -6.08 -15.64 -9.69
CA ASN A 316 -5.32 -14.91 -8.68
C ASN A 316 -4.05 -15.68 -8.26
N ASN A 317 -4.12 -17.00 -8.12
CA ASN A 317 -2.96 -17.81 -7.73
C ASN A 317 -1.94 -17.91 -8.87
N GLU A 318 -2.40 -17.96 -10.11
CA GLU A 318 -1.60 -17.83 -11.33
C GLU A 318 -0.79 -16.52 -11.35
N LEU A 319 -1.45 -15.39 -11.10
CA LEU A 319 -0.82 -14.06 -11.00
C LEU A 319 0.20 -13.98 -9.85
N LYS A 320 -0.14 -14.52 -8.67
CA LYS A 320 0.81 -14.60 -7.54
C LYS A 320 2.02 -15.47 -7.87
N THR A 321 1.81 -16.60 -8.56
CA THR A 321 2.89 -17.49 -9.02
C THR A 321 3.80 -16.76 -9.99
N TYR A 322 3.21 -16.00 -10.91
CA TYR A 322 3.95 -15.17 -11.84
C TYR A 322 4.85 -14.15 -11.13
N LYS A 323 4.31 -13.47 -10.12
CA LYS A 323 5.06 -12.51 -9.29
C LYS A 323 6.34 -13.12 -8.71
N ILE A 324 6.24 -14.36 -8.24
CA ILE A 324 7.38 -15.13 -7.73
C ILE A 324 8.37 -15.46 -8.85
N CYS A 325 7.89 -15.95 -9.99
CA CYS A 325 8.74 -16.19 -11.17
C CYS A 325 9.54 -14.94 -11.56
N LEU A 326 8.92 -13.77 -11.49
CA LEU A 326 9.58 -12.50 -11.74
C LEU A 326 10.67 -12.19 -10.71
N GLN A 327 10.40 -12.37 -9.42
CA GLN A 327 11.39 -12.20 -8.36
C GLN A 327 12.61 -13.14 -8.54
N TYR A 328 12.43 -14.34 -9.09
CA TYR A 328 13.55 -15.22 -9.45
C TYR A 328 14.47 -14.60 -10.51
N TYR A 329 13.91 -13.98 -11.55
CA TYR A 329 14.70 -13.30 -12.57
C TYR A 329 15.54 -12.17 -11.96
N HIS A 330 15.02 -11.43 -10.97
CA HIS A 330 15.79 -10.41 -10.25
C HIS A 330 17.05 -10.99 -9.58
N LEU A 331 16.92 -12.17 -8.98
CA LEU A 331 18.00 -12.82 -8.25
C LEU A 331 19.08 -13.37 -9.20
N ASN A 332 18.73 -13.62 -10.46
CA ASN A 332 19.59 -14.26 -11.45
C ASN A 332 20.07 -13.29 -12.55
N LYS A 333 20.78 -12.22 -12.15
CA LYS A 333 21.23 -11.14 -13.05
C LYS A 333 22.14 -11.59 -14.19
N ASP A 334 22.68 -12.81 -14.17
CA ASP A 334 23.73 -13.25 -15.10
C ASP A 334 23.23 -13.62 -16.52
N SER A 335 21.92 -13.64 -16.79
CA SER A 335 21.34 -13.94 -18.11
C SER A 335 20.50 -12.79 -18.69
N GLU A 336 21.04 -11.57 -18.69
CA GLU A 336 20.35 -10.34 -19.14
C GLU A 336 19.60 -10.51 -20.48
N LEU A 337 20.22 -11.14 -21.48
CA LEU A 337 19.63 -11.35 -22.81
C LEU A 337 18.40 -12.27 -22.81
N GLU A 338 18.38 -13.32 -21.98
CA GLU A 338 17.24 -14.24 -21.91
C GLU A 338 16.07 -13.61 -21.12
N VAL A 339 16.39 -12.80 -20.12
CA VAL A 339 15.41 -11.99 -19.37
C VAL A 339 14.75 -10.97 -20.31
N ILE A 340 15.51 -10.32 -21.21
CA ILE A 340 14.98 -9.35 -22.17
C ILE A 340 14.02 -10.01 -23.17
N GLY A 341 14.39 -11.16 -23.75
CA GLY A 341 13.53 -11.88 -24.69
C GLY A 341 12.18 -12.26 -24.07
N LYS A 342 12.22 -12.81 -22.85
CA LYS A 342 11.02 -13.14 -22.09
C LYS A 342 10.24 -11.89 -21.70
N ALA A 343 10.92 -10.82 -21.29
CA ALA A 343 10.30 -9.57 -20.92
C ALA A 343 9.41 -8.97 -22.01
N SER A 344 9.74 -9.15 -23.29
CA SER A 344 8.93 -8.64 -24.40
C SER A 344 7.51 -9.22 -24.44
N ASN A 345 7.35 -10.54 -24.19
CA ASN A 345 6.04 -11.20 -24.11
C ASN A 345 5.22 -10.67 -22.93
N ILE A 346 5.91 -10.41 -21.82
CA ILE A 346 5.31 -9.87 -20.61
C ILE A 346 4.86 -8.44 -20.86
N ILE A 347 5.70 -7.58 -21.44
CA ILE A 347 5.33 -6.20 -21.82
C ILE A 347 4.11 -6.21 -22.74
N SER A 348 4.02 -7.16 -23.69
CA SER A 348 2.84 -7.32 -24.55
C SER A 348 1.59 -7.67 -23.74
N LEU A 349 1.66 -8.65 -22.84
CA LEU A 349 0.56 -9.02 -21.93
C LEU A 349 0.18 -7.86 -21.02
N LEU A 350 1.16 -7.14 -20.48
CA LEU A 350 0.95 -5.96 -19.65
C LEU A 350 0.26 -4.86 -20.45
N SER A 351 0.67 -4.60 -21.69
CA SER A 351 0.00 -3.65 -22.56
C SER A 351 -1.47 -4.05 -22.83
N LYS A 352 -1.75 -5.34 -23.08
CA LYS A 352 -3.13 -5.85 -23.21
C LYS A 352 -3.91 -5.66 -21.91
N SER A 353 -3.33 -6.01 -20.76
CA SER A 353 -3.95 -5.89 -19.45
C SER A 353 -4.25 -4.43 -19.05
N ILE A 354 -3.34 -3.50 -19.38
CA ILE A 354 -3.52 -2.06 -19.20
C ILE A 354 -4.64 -1.58 -20.10
N LYS A 355 -4.69 -2.01 -21.37
CA LYS A 355 -5.78 -1.66 -22.29
C LYS A 355 -7.13 -2.15 -21.76
N ILE A 356 -7.22 -3.41 -21.33
CA ILE A 356 -8.45 -3.98 -20.74
C ILE A 356 -8.85 -3.19 -19.53
N THR A 357 -7.95 -3.01 -18.58
CA THR A 357 -8.27 -2.31 -17.34
C THR A 357 -8.65 -0.86 -17.62
N THR A 358 -7.94 -0.16 -18.51
CA THR A 358 -8.31 1.19 -18.92
C THR A 358 -9.70 1.22 -19.57
N SER A 359 -10.05 0.22 -20.38
CA SER A 359 -11.39 0.09 -20.96
C SER A 359 -12.44 -0.22 -19.89
N ILE A 360 -12.13 -1.07 -18.90
CA ILE A 360 -12.99 -1.34 -17.74
C ILE A 360 -13.27 -0.03 -17.01
N LEU A 361 -12.22 0.72 -16.67
CA LEU A 361 -12.32 1.99 -15.96
C LEU A 361 -13.06 3.06 -16.76
N ARG A 362 -12.92 3.09 -18.09
CA ARG A 362 -13.63 4.04 -18.96
C ARG A 362 -15.12 3.70 -19.12
N THR A 363 -15.45 2.42 -19.23
CA THR A 363 -16.84 1.95 -19.36
C THR A 363 -17.58 1.98 -18.03
N SER A 364 -16.86 1.77 -16.93
CA SER A 364 -17.34 2.05 -15.58
C SER A 364 -17.35 3.57 -15.35
N SER A 365 -18.35 4.27 -15.90
CA SER A 365 -18.70 5.58 -15.38
C SER A 365 -19.22 5.42 -13.94
N LEU A 366 -18.28 5.26 -13.00
CA LEU A 366 -18.41 4.95 -11.56
C LEU A 366 -19.04 6.10 -10.76
N LYS A 367 -19.99 6.84 -11.34
CA LYS A 367 -20.53 8.02 -10.66
C LYS A 367 -21.59 7.71 -9.61
N THR A 368 -22.16 6.49 -9.49
CA THR A 368 -23.35 6.33 -8.62
C THR A 368 -23.63 4.98 -7.95
N SER A 369 -22.89 3.88 -8.17
CA SER A 369 -23.25 2.60 -7.52
C SER A 369 -22.09 1.90 -6.81
N ASN A 370 -22.17 1.88 -5.47
CA ASN A 370 -21.35 1.08 -4.55
C ASN A 370 -21.66 -0.43 -4.71
N THR A 371 -21.46 -1.01 -5.88
CA THR A 371 -21.62 -2.46 -6.04
C THR A 371 -20.35 -3.19 -5.65
N LEU A 372 -20.49 -4.22 -4.81
CA LEU A 372 -19.42 -5.12 -4.36
C LEU A 372 -18.52 -5.63 -5.50
N GLY A 373 -19.06 -5.76 -6.71
CA GLY A 373 -18.32 -6.19 -7.91
C GLY A 373 -17.22 -5.21 -8.35
N ASN A 374 -17.38 -3.91 -8.11
CA ASN A 374 -16.34 -2.93 -8.45
C ASN A 374 -15.11 -3.12 -7.56
N GLU A 375 -15.29 -3.36 -6.26
CA GLU A 375 -14.17 -3.56 -5.32
C GLU A 375 -13.31 -4.77 -5.70
N VAL A 376 -13.93 -5.88 -6.11
CA VAL A 376 -13.19 -7.11 -6.50
C VAL A 376 -12.37 -6.86 -7.77
N ALA A 377 -12.98 -6.28 -8.81
CA ALA A 377 -12.26 -5.93 -10.04
C ALA A 377 -11.10 -4.96 -9.75
N LEU A 378 -11.34 -3.97 -8.89
CA LEU A 378 -10.36 -2.98 -8.46
C LEU A 378 -9.20 -3.62 -7.67
N ARG A 379 -9.46 -4.51 -6.70
CA ARG A 379 -8.42 -5.30 -6.01
C ARG A 379 -7.58 -6.13 -6.99
N GLN A 380 -8.20 -6.71 -8.01
CA GLN A 380 -7.48 -7.45 -9.05
C GLN A 380 -6.60 -6.54 -9.90
N CYS A 381 -7.07 -5.32 -10.23
CA CYS A 381 -6.28 -4.30 -10.92
C CYS A 381 -5.05 -3.89 -10.10
N ILE A 382 -5.20 -3.76 -8.78
CA ILE A 382 -4.10 -3.47 -7.84
C ILE A 382 -3.10 -4.62 -7.81
N ILE A 383 -3.54 -5.88 -7.76
CA ILE A 383 -2.65 -7.06 -7.82
C ILE A 383 -1.87 -7.08 -9.13
N LEU A 384 -2.55 -6.89 -10.25
CA LEU A 384 -1.95 -6.83 -11.58
C LEU A 384 -0.92 -5.68 -11.68
N LEU A 385 -1.26 -4.50 -11.17
CA LEU A 385 -0.35 -3.38 -11.06
C LEU A 385 0.86 -3.71 -10.18
N SER A 386 0.68 -4.36 -9.03
CA SER A 386 1.79 -4.75 -8.16
C SER A 386 2.78 -5.65 -8.91
N ILE A 387 2.26 -6.57 -9.73
CA ILE A 387 3.06 -7.44 -10.60
C ILE A 387 3.79 -6.62 -11.66
N ILE A 388 3.10 -5.67 -12.32
CA ILE A 388 3.70 -4.75 -13.29
C ILE A 388 4.86 -3.95 -12.67
N ILE A 389 4.68 -3.45 -11.45
CA ILE A 389 5.68 -2.63 -10.76
C ILE A 389 6.92 -3.44 -10.42
N ASP A 390 6.72 -4.63 -9.83
CA ASP A 390 7.83 -5.53 -9.54
C ASP A 390 8.55 -5.94 -10.83
N PHE A 391 7.82 -6.10 -11.93
CA PHE A 391 8.37 -6.37 -13.25
C PHE A 391 9.22 -5.22 -13.82
N ILE A 392 8.72 -3.98 -13.78
CA ILE A 392 9.49 -2.79 -14.21
C ILE A 392 10.79 -2.68 -13.42
N HIS A 393 10.73 -3.02 -12.13
CA HIS A 393 11.90 -3.01 -11.27
C HIS A 393 12.92 -4.07 -11.69
N ILE A 394 12.47 -5.28 -12.04
CA ILE A 394 13.35 -6.34 -12.55
C ILE A 394 14.02 -5.93 -13.87
N ILE A 395 13.29 -5.21 -14.73
CA ILE A 395 13.78 -4.76 -16.05
C ILE A 395 14.24 -3.31 -15.97
N GLU A 396 15.02 -2.99 -14.94
CA GLU A 396 15.69 -1.71 -14.79
C GLU A 396 16.44 -1.24 -16.07
N TYR A 397 16.67 -2.13 -17.04
CA TYR A 397 17.49 -1.89 -18.22
C TYR A 397 16.80 -1.27 -19.47
N GLU A 398 15.57 -1.62 -19.87
CA GLU A 398 15.08 -1.23 -21.23
C GLU A 398 13.58 -0.92 -21.37
N CYS A 399 12.86 -0.55 -20.30
CA CYS A 399 11.52 -0.02 -20.49
C CYS A 399 11.59 1.28 -21.29
N ASN A 400 11.05 1.29 -22.52
CA ASN A 400 11.00 2.50 -23.32
C ASN A 400 10.18 3.59 -22.59
N GLU A 401 10.50 4.85 -22.86
CA GLU A 401 9.89 5.99 -22.15
C GLU A 401 8.36 5.99 -22.29
N ASN A 402 7.86 5.61 -23.47
CA ASN A 402 6.42 5.56 -23.74
C ASN A 402 5.69 4.50 -22.90
N THR A 403 6.29 3.33 -22.68
CA THR A 403 5.70 2.25 -21.87
C THR A 403 5.70 2.66 -20.41
N LEU A 404 6.79 3.26 -19.93
CA LEU A 404 6.85 3.80 -18.57
C LEU A 404 5.76 4.86 -18.35
N LEU A 405 5.60 5.79 -19.30
CA LEU A 405 4.56 6.82 -19.25
C LEU A 405 3.15 6.23 -19.32
N ASN A 406 2.92 5.20 -20.12
CA ASN A 406 1.63 4.52 -20.19
C ASN A 406 1.29 3.81 -18.89
N ILE A 407 2.26 3.14 -18.27
CA ILE A 407 2.07 2.50 -16.97
C ILE A 407 1.82 3.56 -15.90
N PHE A 408 2.63 4.62 -15.87
CA PHE A 408 2.45 5.72 -14.94
C PHE A 408 1.07 6.39 -15.09
N LYS A 409 0.66 6.66 -16.33
CA LYS A 409 -0.66 7.22 -16.64
C LYS A 409 -1.77 6.28 -16.16
N PHE A 410 -1.64 4.99 -16.40
CA PHE A 410 -2.59 4.00 -15.95
C PHE A 410 -2.71 3.94 -14.42
N VAL A 411 -1.59 3.97 -13.69
CA VAL A 411 -1.60 4.05 -12.22
C VAL A 411 -2.28 5.34 -11.76
N CYS A 412 -1.98 6.48 -12.41
CA CYS A 412 -2.63 7.74 -12.11
C CYS A 412 -4.14 7.69 -12.35
N ASP A 413 -4.58 7.11 -13.47
CA ASP A 413 -5.99 6.97 -13.82
C ASP A 413 -6.72 6.10 -12.78
N LEU A 414 -6.06 5.05 -12.27
CA LEU A 414 -6.58 4.23 -11.16
C LEU A 414 -6.65 5.02 -9.86
N MET A 415 -5.55 5.64 -9.42
CA MET A 415 -5.54 6.44 -8.18
C MET A 415 -6.59 7.55 -8.22
N LYS A 416 -6.78 8.19 -9.38
CA LYS A 416 -7.81 9.21 -9.59
C LYS A 416 -9.22 8.68 -9.33
N ILE A 417 -9.51 7.44 -9.73
CA ILE A 417 -10.81 6.82 -9.49
C ILE A 417 -11.05 6.60 -8.00
N PHE A 418 -10.09 6.04 -7.28
CA PHE A 418 -10.22 5.81 -5.84
C PHE A 418 -10.23 7.09 -5.00
N TYR A 419 -9.43 8.08 -5.39
CA TYR A 419 -9.39 9.37 -4.72
C TYR A 419 -10.75 10.07 -4.79
N ASN A 420 -11.53 9.84 -5.85
CA ASN A 420 -12.88 10.38 -5.99
C ASN A 420 -13.92 9.67 -5.12
N GLU A 421 -13.72 8.38 -4.81
CA GLU A 421 -14.69 7.57 -4.06
C GLU A 421 -14.50 7.70 -2.54
N ASP A 422 -13.29 7.45 -2.03
CA ASP A 422 -12.93 7.65 -0.63
C ASP A 422 -11.40 7.64 -0.45
N SER A 423 -10.80 8.81 -0.25
CA SER A 423 -9.37 8.97 0.05
C SER A 423 -8.87 8.16 1.28
N LYS A 424 -9.77 7.70 2.15
CA LYS A 424 -9.41 6.92 3.35
C LYS A 424 -9.55 5.41 3.16
N CYS A 425 -10.07 4.96 2.01
CA CYS A 425 -10.24 3.54 1.71
C CYS A 425 -8.90 2.79 1.79
N GLU A 426 -8.93 1.55 2.27
CA GLU A 426 -7.76 0.66 2.36
C GLU A 426 -7.06 0.52 1.00
N LEU A 427 -7.84 0.48 -0.09
CA LEU A 427 -7.32 0.39 -1.46
C LEU A 427 -6.55 1.65 -1.89
N SER A 428 -6.98 2.84 -1.44
CA SER A 428 -6.22 4.08 -1.69
C SER A 428 -4.85 4.00 -1.02
N LYS A 429 -4.78 3.48 0.21
CA LYS A 429 -3.50 3.30 0.92
C LYS A 429 -2.61 2.25 0.27
N GLU A 430 -3.17 1.17 -0.25
CA GLU A 430 -2.43 0.16 -1.02
C GLU A 430 -1.86 0.75 -2.32
N LEU A 431 -2.65 1.56 -3.03
CA LEU A 431 -2.20 2.27 -4.22
C LEU A 431 -1.12 3.30 -3.93
N ASP A 432 -1.26 4.08 -2.85
CA ASP A 432 -0.23 5.00 -2.39
C ASP A 432 1.07 4.23 -2.10
N ALA A 433 0.99 3.14 -1.34
CA ALA A 433 2.14 2.30 -1.04
C ALA A 433 2.81 1.72 -2.31
N MET A 434 2.01 1.33 -3.30
CA MET A 434 2.51 0.87 -4.59
C MET A 434 3.18 1.99 -5.39
N PHE A 435 2.55 3.16 -5.47
CA PHE A 435 3.11 4.32 -6.15
C PHE A 435 4.41 4.79 -5.49
N ASN A 436 4.47 4.76 -4.16
CA ASN A 436 5.67 5.00 -3.37
C ASN A 436 6.78 4.01 -3.73
N SER A 437 6.44 2.72 -3.87
CA SER A 437 7.39 1.70 -4.30
C SER A 437 7.85 1.91 -5.74
N ILE A 438 7.04 2.47 -6.64
CA ILE A 438 7.48 2.84 -7.99
C ILE A 438 8.53 3.95 -7.88
N ILE A 439 8.15 5.09 -7.28
CA ILE A 439 8.98 6.31 -7.27
C ILE A 439 10.34 6.06 -6.62
N SER A 440 10.34 5.42 -5.45
CA SER A 440 11.56 5.14 -4.69
C SER A 440 12.55 4.25 -5.44
N ARG A 441 12.07 3.46 -6.42
CA ARG A 441 12.87 2.53 -7.24
C ARG A 441 13.18 3.06 -8.64
N LEU A 442 12.69 4.25 -9.02
CA LEU A 442 13.01 4.81 -10.34
C LEU A 442 14.47 5.24 -10.42
N SER A 443 15.14 4.85 -11.51
CA SER A 443 16.43 5.45 -11.87
C SER A 443 16.25 6.95 -12.14
N ASN A 444 17.31 7.73 -11.95
CA ASN A 444 17.24 9.19 -12.08
C ASN A 444 16.74 9.67 -13.45
N GLY A 445 17.12 9.00 -14.55
CA GLY A 445 16.63 9.37 -15.88
C GLY A 445 15.13 9.09 -16.06
N ARG A 446 14.64 7.95 -15.55
CA ARG A 446 13.21 7.59 -15.58
C ARG A 446 12.38 8.52 -14.69
N TYR A 447 12.94 8.92 -13.55
CA TYR A 447 12.34 9.92 -12.67
C TYR A 447 12.15 11.26 -13.39
N ASP A 448 13.13 11.72 -14.17
CA ASP A 448 13.04 12.99 -14.90
C ASP A 448 11.91 12.99 -15.95
N ILE A 449 11.71 11.85 -16.62
CA ILE A 449 10.62 11.66 -17.61
C ILE A 449 9.26 11.76 -16.91
N ILE A 450 9.08 11.05 -15.79
CA ILE A 450 7.84 11.10 -15.01
C ILE A 450 7.61 12.49 -14.43
N ALA A 451 8.64 13.13 -13.87
CA ALA A 451 8.56 14.49 -13.37
C ALA A 451 8.13 15.48 -14.47
N SER A 452 8.72 15.39 -15.67
CA SER A 452 8.30 16.20 -16.82
C SER A 452 6.84 15.95 -17.19
N ASN A 453 6.36 14.71 -17.14
CA ASN A 453 4.97 14.40 -17.45
C ASN A 453 4.02 15.01 -16.41
N ILE A 454 4.31 14.86 -15.11
CA ILE A 454 3.52 15.45 -14.03
C ILE A 454 3.46 16.98 -14.19
N LEU A 455 4.61 17.62 -14.44
CA LEU A 455 4.69 19.06 -14.63
C LEU A 455 3.94 19.54 -15.88
N SER A 456 4.00 18.79 -16.98
CA SER A 456 3.23 19.12 -18.19
C SER A 456 1.72 19.02 -17.94
N LYS A 457 1.26 18.01 -17.17
CA LYS A 457 -0.15 17.90 -16.77
C LYS A 457 -0.56 19.04 -15.84
N LEU A 458 0.33 19.45 -14.94
CA LEU A 458 0.13 20.57 -14.03
C LEU A 458 -0.06 21.87 -14.82
N GLU A 459 0.82 22.12 -15.78
CA GLU A 459 0.72 23.26 -16.68
C GLU A 459 -0.58 23.24 -17.49
N ILE A 460 -0.92 22.12 -18.14
CA ILE A 460 -2.17 22.00 -18.92
C ILE A 460 -3.41 22.23 -18.03
N SER A 461 -3.44 21.63 -16.83
CA SER A 461 -4.56 21.77 -15.90
C SER A 461 -4.70 23.19 -15.33
N SER A 462 -3.62 23.96 -15.36
CA SER A 462 -3.58 25.33 -14.86
C SER A 462 -4.17 26.35 -15.83
N PHE A 463 -4.15 26.06 -17.13
CA PHE A 463 -4.64 26.97 -18.18
C PHE A 463 -6.02 26.57 -18.74
N SER A 464 -6.55 25.42 -18.33
CA SER A 464 -7.90 25.01 -18.76
C SER A 464 -8.97 25.79 -18.00
N ASP A 465 -9.34 26.96 -18.54
CA ASP A 465 -10.42 27.84 -18.06
C ASP A 465 -11.82 27.23 -18.25
N SER A 466 -11.94 26.06 -18.88
CA SER A 466 -13.24 25.42 -19.03
C SER A 466 -13.77 25.02 -17.66
N GLN A 467 -14.92 25.61 -17.30
CA GLN A 467 -15.75 25.23 -16.14
C GLN A 467 -16.06 23.72 -16.10
N ASP A 468 -15.84 23.01 -17.22
CA ASP A 468 -16.02 21.56 -17.37
C ASP A 468 -14.82 20.72 -16.90
N THR A 469 -13.65 21.30 -16.61
CA THR A 469 -12.56 20.52 -16.02
C THR A 469 -12.89 20.17 -14.57
N ASN A 470 -13.24 18.90 -14.39
CA ASN A 470 -13.59 18.26 -13.13
C ASN A 470 -12.59 18.67 -12.04
N GLU A 471 -13.04 19.43 -11.03
CA GLU A 471 -12.18 19.95 -9.95
C GLU A 471 -11.33 18.85 -9.30
N TYR A 472 -11.91 17.66 -9.19
CA TYR A 472 -11.25 16.43 -8.76
C TYR A 472 -9.93 16.13 -9.48
N ASP A 473 -9.82 16.43 -10.78
CA ASP A 473 -8.61 16.21 -11.55
C ASP A 473 -7.46 17.08 -11.07
N LYS A 474 -7.77 18.34 -10.71
CA LYS A 474 -6.80 19.32 -10.20
C LYS A 474 -6.34 18.92 -8.79
N ILE A 475 -7.26 18.49 -7.95
CA ILE A 475 -6.97 18.04 -6.58
C ILE A 475 -6.13 16.77 -6.59
N PHE A 476 -6.53 15.79 -7.40
CA PHE A 476 -5.79 14.55 -7.59
C PHE A 476 -4.34 14.85 -8.02
N LEU A 477 -4.13 15.86 -8.86
CA LEU A 477 -2.79 16.23 -9.28
C LEU A 477 -1.93 16.81 -8.15
N ILE A 478 -2.51 17.61 -7.25
CA ILE A 478 -1.80 18.09 -6.05
C ILE A 478 -1.44 16.91 -5.14
N HIS A 479 -2.37 15.99 -4.92
CA HIS A 479 -2.11 14.78 -4.15
C HIS A 479 -1.01 13.91 -4.78
N LEU A 480 -1.05 13.73 -6.11
CA LEU A 480 -0.02 13.03 -6.86
C LEU A 480 1.35 13.69 -6.70
N ILE A 481 1.42 15.03 -6.75
CA ILE A 481 2.65 15.80 -6.52
C ILE A 481 3.16 15.59 -5.10
N ASP A 482 2.28 15.62 -4.10
CA ASP A 482 2.66 15.41 -2.70
C ASP A 482 3.27 14.01 -2.49
N ILE A 483 2.63 12.98 -3.02
CA ILE A 483 3.17 11.61 -2.96
C ILE A 483 4.48 11.51 -3.74
N PHE A 484 4.55 12.12 -4.93
CA PHE A 484 5.76 12.15 -5.74
C PHE A 484 6.94 12.76 -4.98
N LEU A 485 6.72 13.90 -4.32
CA LEU A 485 7.74 14.60 -3.55
C LEU A 485 8.17 13.84 -2.30
N ASN A 486 7.21 13.32 -1.52
CA ASN A 486 7.50 12.66 -0.24
C ASN A 486 8.26 11.34 -0.39
N ASN A 487 8.17 10.67 -1.56
CA ASN A 487 8.82 9.38 -1.82
C ASN A 487 10.07 9.48 -2.68
N SER A 488 10.43 10.69 -3.10
CA SER A 488 11.63 10.92 -3.87
C SER A 488 12.87 10.94 -2.98
N ASN A 489 13.92 10.26 -3.40
CA ASN A 489 15.21 10.36 -2.73
C ASN A 489 15.87 11.74 -2.96
N TYR A 490 16.89 12.07 -2.19
CA TYR A 490 17.56 13.37 -2.28
C TYR A 490 18.11 13.69 -3.69
N GLY A 491 18.64 12.68 -4.40
CA GLY A 491 19.18 12.85 -5.76
C GLY A 491 18.08 13.16 -6.78
N GLN A 492 16.94 12.49 -6.68
CA GLN A 492 15.75 12.75 -7.49
C GLN A 492 15.18 14.15 -7.23
N LEU A 493 15.07 14.56 -5.96
CA LEU A 493 14.61 15.90 -5.58
C LEU A 493 15.54 17.02 -6.11
N ARG A 494 16.85 16.78 -6.10
CA ARG A 494 17.85 17.72 -6.68
C ARG A 494 17.68 17.92 -8.18
N ARG A 495 17.17 16.93 -8.92
CA ARG A 495 16.86 17.11 -10.34
C ARG A 495 15.58 17.91 -10.54
N LEU A 496 14.59 17.69 -9.67
CA LEU A 496 13.35 18.46 -9.69
C LEU A 496 13.57 19.95 -9.38
N GLU A 497 14.61 20.30 -8.63
CA GLU A 497 15.02 21.68 -8.35
C GLU A 497 15.12 22.56 -9.61
N GLN A 498 15.63 22.02 -10.72
CA GLN A 498 15.75 22.76 -11.99
C GLN A 498 14.39 23.15 -12.58
N LYS A 499 13.31 22.46 -12.17
CA LYS A 499 11.93 22.67 -12.61
C LYS A 499 11.06 23.27 -11.49
N LEU A 500 11.68 23.71 -10.39
CA LEU A 500 10.97 24.24 -9.22
C LEU A 500 10.07 25.44 -9.56
N PRO A 501 10.47 26.43 -10.37
CA PRO A 501 9.60 27.55 -10.72
C PRO A 501 8.31 27.10 -11.42
N ASN A 502 8.41 26.14 -12.33
CA ASN A 502 7.26 25.58 -13.06
C ASN A 502 6.33 24.81 -12.11
N LEU A 503 6.90 24.05 -11.18
CA LEU A 503 6.14 23.36 -10.12
C LEU A 503 5.38 24.36 -9.26
N LEU A 504 6.04 25.41 -8.78
CA LEU A 504 5.43 26.43 -7.92
C LEU A 504 4.36 27.24 -8.65
N CYS A 505 4.61 27.62 -9.90
CA CYS A 505 3.65 28.32 -10.75
C CYS A 505 2.40 27.46 -10.97
N GLY A 506 2.59 26.19 -11.34
CA GLY A 506 1.49 25.26 -11.54
C GLY A 506 0.67 24.99 -10.28
N ILE A 507 1.32 24.83 -9.12
CA ILE A 507 0.64 24.72 -7.82
C ILE A 507 -0.14 26.01 -7.51
N GLY A 508 0.45 27.17 -7.77
CA GLY A 508 -0.18 28.48 -7.58
C GLY A 508 -1.44 28.65 -8.41
N ASN A 509 -1.40 28.26 -9.69
CA ASN A 509 -2.55 28.34 -10.57
C ASN A 509 -3.64 27.34 -10.18
N ILE A 510 -3.31 26.11 -9.76
CA ILE A 510 -4.32 25.19 -9.20
C ILE A 510 -4.93 25.80 -7.92
N ALA A 511 -4.09 26.39 -7.06
CA ALA A 511 -4.57 27.08 -5.88
C ALA A 511 -5.53 28.22 -6.22
N GLU A 512 -5.48 28.79 -7.43
CA GLU A 512 -6.45 29.77 -7.92
C GLU A 512 -7.84 29.18 -8.18
N LEU A 513 -7.89 27.90 -8.52
CA LEU A 513 -9.07 27.20 -9.04
C LEU A 513 -9.81 26.33 -8.01
N ILE A 514 -9.21 26.02 -6.86
CA ILE A 514 -9.84 25.16 -5.84
C ILE A 514 -10.98 25.88 -5.08
N ASN A 515 -12.03 25.12 -4.73
CA ASN A 515 -13.18 25.64 -3.98
C ASN A 515 -13.38 25.02 -2.58
N LYS A 516 -12.56 24.04 -2.17
CA LYS A 516 -12.59 23.46 -0.80
C LYS A 516 -11.36 23.81 0.01
N VAL A 517 -11.56 24.12 1.29
CA VAL A 517 -10.50 24.55 2.22
C VAL A 517 -9.50 23.42 2.48
N THR A 518 -9.98 22.17 2.55
CA THR A 518 -9.16 20.96 2.69
C THR A 518 -8.10 20.83 1.60
N HIS A 519 -8.41 21.20 0.35
CA HIS A 519 -7.44 21.19 -0.74
C HIS A 519 -6.42 22.33 -0.60
N GLY A 520 -6.85 23.49 -0.07
CA GLY A 520 -5.95 24.59 0.26
C GLY A 520 -4.94 24.17 1.33
N ILE A 521 -5.37 23.41 2.34
CA ILE A 521 -4.51 22.80 3.37
C ILE A 521 -3.45 21.91 2.72
N GLN A 522 -3.85 21.00 1.82
CA GLN A 522 -2.93 20.11 1.11
C GLN A 522 -1.89 20.89 0.30
N ILE A 523 -2.30 21.93 -0.43
CA ILE A 523 -1.38 22.80 -1.18
C ILE A 523 -0.35 23.43 -0.24
N VAL A 524 -0.79 24.00 0.89
CA VAL A 524 0.12 24.62 1.87
C VAL A 524 1.07 23.59 2.47
N GLN A 525 0.62 22.36 2.71
CA GLN A 525 1.46 21.27 3.19
C GLN A 525 2.54 20.87 2.17
N THR A 526 2.19 20.78 0.89
CA THR A 526 3.15 20.53 -0.19
C THR A 526 4.17 21.67 -0.30
N LEU A 527 3.73 22.93 -0.24
CA LEU A 527 4.64 24.09 -0.22
C LEU A 527 5.56 24.08 1.01
N LYS A 528 5.03 23.69 2.17
CA LYS A 528 5.78 23.54 3.42
C LYS A 528 6.88 22.49 3.28
N PHE A 529 6.57 21.33 2.68
CA PHE A 529 7.56 20.30 2.38
C PHE A 529 8.70 20.87 1.52
N LEU A 530 8.36 21.53 0.41
CA LEU A 530 9.34 22.12 -0.51
C LEU A 530 10.26 23.12 0.21
N ILE A 531 9.71 24.01 1.03
CA ILE A 531 10.48 25.02 1.78
C ILE A 531 11.46 24.37 2.77
N CYS A 532 11.02 23.35 3.50
CA CYS A 532 11.81 22.70 4.55
C CYS A 532 12.90 21.78 3.99
N HIS A 533 12.68 21.20 2.80
CA HIS A 533 13.56 20.18 2.28
C HIS A 533 14.88 20.77 1.74
N ARG A 534 16.01 20.22 2.20
CA ARG A 534 17.36 20.74 1.88
C ARG A 534 17.79 20.53 0.43
N ALA A 535 17.10 19.66 -0.32
CA ALA A 535 17.39 19.43 -1.73
C ALA A 535 17.09 20.65 -2.61
N PHE A 536 16.19 21.54 -2.17
CA PHE A 536 15.81 22.72 -2.95
C PHE A 536 16.57 23.95 -2.48
N SER A 537 17.28 24.60 -3.40
CA SER A 537 17.69 25.99 -3.27
C SER A 537 16.59 26.89 -3.87
N PHE A 538 16.19 27.89 -3.09
CA PHE A 538 15.18 28.85 -3.50
C PHE A 538 15.86 30.16 -3.85
N GLN A 539 15.43 30.75 -4.96
CA GLN A 539 15.66 32.16 -5.25
C GLN A 539 14.58 33.01 -4.56
N SER A 540 14.79 34.33 -4.49
CA SER A 540 13.75 35.23 -3.98
C SER A 540 12.45 35.07 -4.75
N MET A 541 12.50 35.02 -6.10
CA MET A 541 11.31 34.89 -6.94
C MET A 541 10.48 33.65 -6.58
N ASP A 542 11.12 32.52 -6.28
CA ASP A 542 10.43 31.28 -5.90
C ASP A 542 9.63 31.45 -4.60
N ILE A 543 10.21 32.12 -3.59
CA ILE A 543 9.49 32.48 -2.35
C ILE A 543 8.33 33.44 -2.65
N GLY A 544 8.50 34.32 -3.65
CA GLY A 544 7.43 35.18 -4.17
C GLY A 544 6.25 34.38 -4.68
N LEU A 545 6.50 33.35 -5.48
CA LEU A 545 5.46 32.45 -5.99
C LEU A 545 4.75 31.73 -4.83
N VAL A 546 5.49 31.19 -3.86
CA VAL A 546 4.93 30.55 -2.66
C VAL A 546 3.98 31.48 -1.90
N LEU A 547 4.40 32.73 -1.66
CA LEU A 547 3.57 33.71 -0.95
C LEU A 547 2.39 34.19 -1.79
N SER A 548 2.56 34.30 -3.11
CA SER A 548 1.47 34.58 -4.05
C SER A 548 0.41 33.49 -3.99
N THR A 549 0.81 32.21 -3.95
CA THR A 549 -0.11 31.08 -3.77
C THR A 549 -0.91 31.21 -2.47
N VAL A 550 -0.28 31.58 -1.35
CA VAL A 550 -0.98 31.82 -0.07
C VAL A 550 -1.97 32.98 -0.17
N ILE A 551 -1.63 34.05 -0.88
CA ILE A 551 -2.55 35.17 -1.13
C ILE A 551 -3.74 34.72 -1.98
N SER A 552 -3.51 33.93 -3.03
CA SER A 552 -4.58 33.36 -3.84
C SER A 552 -5.51 32.48 -2.98
N LEU A 553 -4.94 31.63 -2.10
CA LEU A 553 -5.68 30.82 -1.12
C LEU A 553 -6.54 31.62 -0.14
N THR A 554 -6.12 32.84 0.18
CA THR A 554 -6.76 33.74 1.16
C THR A 554 -7.38 34.98 0.50
N SER A 555 -7.70 34.90 -0.79
CA SER A 555 -8.22 36.03 -1.55
C SER A 555 -9.71 36.29 -1.24
N PRO A 556 -10.13 37.54 -0.97
CA PRO A 556 -11.54 37.90 -0.72
C PRO A 556 -12.51 37.53 -1.84
N LYS A 557 -12.01 37.42 -3.08
CA LYS A 557 -12.82 37.05 -4.25
C LYS A 557 -13.18 35.56 -4.26
N ARG A 558 -12.58 34.77 -3.38
CA ARG A 558 -12.79 33.33 -3.35
C ARG A 558 -14.03 32.96 -2.55
N HIS A 559 -14.86 32.13 -3.17
CA HIS A 559 -15.97 31.46 -2.50
C HIS A 559 -15.60 30.00 -2.31
N TYR A 560 -15.21 29.63 -1.10
CA TYR A 560 -15.13 28.22 -0.73
C TYR A 560 -16.55 27.67 -0.55
N GLU A 561 -16.76 26.41 -0.95
CA GLU A 561 -17.97 25.65 -0.62
C GLU A 561 -18.17 25.60 0.90
N LEU A 562 -19.39 25.29 1.36
CA LEU A 562 -19.76 25.22 2.78
C LEU A 562 -18.74 24.39 3.59
N SER A 563 -17.78 25.09 4.19
CA SER A 563 -16.66 24.50 4.92
C SER A 563 -16.87 24.75 6.41
N GLU A 564 -16.49 23.77 7.24
CA GLU A 564 -16.59 23.92 8.69
C GLU A 564 -15.55 24.93 9.21
N GLU A 565 -15.88 25.65 10.29
CA GLU A 565 -14.96 26.61 10.93
C GLU A 565 -13.62 25.94 11.33
N GLN A 566 -13.66 24.63 11.61
CA GLN A 566 -12.48 23.81 11.91
C GLN A 566 -11.51 23.67 10.72
N GLU A 567 -12.00 23.66 9.47
CA GLU A 567 -11.14 23.58 8.29
C GLU A 567 -10.40 24.90 8.07
N PHE A 568 -11.08 26.04 8.26
CA PHE A 568 -10.43 27.36 8.19
C PHE A 568 -9.36 27.53 9.26
N LYS A 569 -9.60 27.00 10.47
CA LYS A 569 -8.58 26.89 11.52
C LYS A 569 -7.37 26.08 11.04
N GLY A 570 -7.60 24.91 10.44
CA GLY A 570 -6.54 24.06 9.89
C GLY A 570 -5.70 24.79 8.83
N LEU A 571 -6.36 25.51 7.91
CA LEU A 571 -5.68 26.31 6.89
C LEU A 571 -4.83 27.44 7.51
N PHE A 572 -5.37 28.16 8.50
CA PHE A 572 -4.66 29.19 9.23
C PHE A 572 -3.37 28.65 9.88
N GLU A 573 -3.46 27.51 10.56
CA GLU A 573 -2.34 26.89 11.26
C GLU A 573 -1.25 26.44 10.27
N GLU A 574 -1.64 25.84 9.15
CA GLU A 574 -0.70 25.44 8.10
C GLU A 574 0.00 26.64 7.44
N ILE A 575 -0.72 27.74 7.21
CA ILE A 575 -0.10 28.98 6.72
C ILE A 575 0.90 29.52 7.75
N CYS A 576 0.56 29.53 9.04
CA CYS A 576 1.50 29.94 10.09
C CYS A 576 2.79 29.10 10.06
N TYR A 577 2.66 27.77 9.95
CA TYR A 577 3.82 26.87 9.89
C TYR A 577 4.64 27.08 8.61
N LEU A 578 4.00 27.31 7.47
CA LEU A 578 4.70 27.65 6.22
C LEU A 578 5.51 28.94 6.40
N LEU A 579 4.90 30.03 6.86
CA LEU A 579 5.58 31.31 7.07
C LEU A 579 6.72 31.20 8.09
N PHE A 580 6.51 30.43 9.16
CA PHE A 580 7.54 30.14 10.15
C PHE A 580 8.73 29.40 9.51
N ASN A 581 8.46 28.38 8.69
CA ASN A 581 9.51 27.62 8.01
C ASN A 581 10.28 28.46 6.98
N ILE A 582 9.62 29.43 6.33
CA ILE A 582 10.32 30.40 5.48
C ILE A 582 11.28 31.26 6.31
N LEU A 583 10.85 31.76 7.48
CA LEU A 583 11.73 32.55 8.37
C LEU A 583 12.91 31.75 8.94
N ILE A 584 12.76 30.44 9.14
CA ILE A 584 13.81 29.58 9.67
C ILE A 584 14.78 29.11 8.57
N HIS A 585 14.26 28.68 7.42
CA HIS A 585 15.05 27.99 6.40
C HIS A 585 15.43 28.87 5.20
N ARG A 586 14.66 29.93 4.93
CA ARG A 586 14.72 30.73 3.68
C ARG A 586 14.66 32.24 3.94
N ARG A 587 15.20 32.67 5.09
CA ARG A 587 15.11 34.07 5.55
C ARG A 587 15.77 35.06 4.62
N GLU A 588 16.88 34.67 4.00
CA GLU A 588 17.65 35.56 3.12
C GLU A 588 16.90 35.87 1.83
N GLN A 589 16.19 34.87 1.30
CA GLN A 589 15.39 34.97 0.09
C GLN A 589 14.20 35.93 0.26
N LEU A 590 13.76 36.19 1.50
CA LEU A 590 12.64 37.10 1.77
C LEU A 590 12.94 38.57 1.50
N TYR A 591 14.21 39.00 1.39
CA TYR A 591 14.58 40.43 1.41
C TYR A 591 13.74 41.33 0.48
N HIS A 592 13.48 40.89 -0.76
CA HIS A 592 12.70 41.65 -1.74
C HIS A 592 11.17 41.47 -1.62
N ILE A 593 10.72 40.53 -0.79
CA ILE A 593 9.34 40.03 -0.73
C ILE A 593 8.75 40.17 0.69
N ILE A 594 9.49 40.83 1.59
CA ILE A 594 9.02 41.21 2.93
C ILE A 594 7.65 41.92 2.88
N PRO A 595 7.36 42.85 1.96
CA PRO A 595 6.04 43.50 1.92
C PRO A 595 4.90 42.49 1.79
N THR A 596 5.03 41.52 0.88
CA THR A 596 4.04 40.45 0.64
C THR A 596 3.91 39.53 1.85
N PHE A 597 5.04 39.15 2.46
CA PHE A 597 5.07 38.34 3.67
C PHE A 597 4.35 39.04 4.83
N ILE A 598 4.63 40.33 5.05
CA ILE A 598 3.99 41.13 6.10
C ILE A 598 2.50 41.33 5.82
N PHE A 599 2.11 41.53 4.57
CA PHE A 599 0.71 41.63 4.19
C PHE A 599 -0.11 40.39 4.58
N ILE A 600 0.45 39.18 4.38
CA ILE A 600 -0.21 37.94 4.81
C ILE A 600 -0.37 37.92 6.34
N ILE A 601 0.68 38.26 7.10
CA ILE A 601 0.59 38.28 8.57
C ILE A 601 -0.41 39.34 9.06
N GLN A 602 -0.45 40.52 8.41
CA GLN A 602 -1.45 41.55 8.71
C GLN A 602 -2.87 41.01 8.54
N SER A 603 -3.17 40.35 7.41
CA SER A 603 -4.50 39.79 7.16
C SER A 603 -4.90 38.74 8.19
N MET A 604 -3.93 37.95 8.68
CA MET A 604 -4.14 36.88 9.67
C MET A 604 -4.50 37.38 11.07
N PHE A 605 -4.21 38.65 11.45
CA PHE A 605 -4.69 39.18 12.73
C PHE A 605 -6.22 39.21 12.82
N HIS A 606 -6.91 39.35 11.69
CA HIS A 606 -8.36 39.41 11.65
C HIS A 606 -9.05 38.09 12.05
N CYS A 607 -8.33 36.96 12.06
CA CYS A 607 -8.86 35.67 12.52
C CYS A 607 -9.22 35.65 14.02
N PHE A 608 -8.67 36.58 14.81
CA PHE A 608 -8.90 36.66 16.26
C PHE A 608 -9.93 37.74 16.66
N LYS A 609 -10.50 38.41 15.66
CA LYS A 609 -11.45 39.51 15.84
C LYS A 609 -12.81 38.99 16.33
N LYS A 610 -13.31 39.52 17.44
CA LYS A 610 -14.65 39.17 17.94
C LYS A 610 -15.71 40.00 17.23
N THR A 611 -16.49 39.38 16.34
CA THR A 611 -17.58 40.05 15.63
C THR A 611 -18.77 40.26 16.57
N GLN A 612 -19.06 41.51 16.97
CA GLN A 612 -20.25 41.81 17.76
C GLN A 612 -21.54 41.56 16.96
N LYS A 613 -22.43 40.68 17.48
CA LYS A 613 -23.67 40.25 16.80
C LYS A 613 -24.62 41.40 16.43
N SER A 614 -24.62 42.50 17.19
CA SER A 614 -25.56 43.64 17.03
C SER A 614 -25.30 44.54 15.80
N LEU A 615 -24.18 44.38 15.10
CA LEU A 615 -23.82 45.18 13.92
C LEU A 615 -24.12 44.47 12.58
N LYS A 616 -24.58 43.22 12.59
CA LYS A 616 -24.78 42.41 11.38
C LYS A 616 -25.91 42.93 10.47
N ASP A 617 -26.94 43.54 11.04
CA ASP A 617 -28.09 44.02 10.26
C ASP A 617 -27.78 45.34 9.53
N ASN A 618 -26.88 46.17 10.07
CA ASN A 618 -26.44 47.44 9.47
C ASN A 618 -25.19 47.30 8.57
N LEU A 619 -24.51 46.14 8.60
CA LEU A 619 -23.29 45.89 7.85
C LEU A 619 -23.53 45.84 6.33
N LYS A 620 -24.71 45.41 5.85
CA LYS A 620 -25.02 45.42 4.41
C LYS A 620 -25.10 46.84 3.83
N GLU A 621 -25.59 47.81 4.60
CA GLU A 621 -25.64 49.22 4.20
C GLU A 621 -24.31 49.96 4.39
N MET A 622 -23.55 49.64 5.45
CA MET A 622 -22.21 50.23 5.65
C MET A 622 -21.15 49.67 4.70
N GLN A 623 -21.24 48.39 4.31
CA GLN A 623 -20.33 47.77 3.36
C GLN A 623 -20.34 48.53 2.03
N GLN A 624 -21.49 48.99 1.52
CA GLN A 624 -21.56 49.78 0.28
C GLN A 624 -20.88 51.16 0.37
N LYS A 625 -20.74 51.76 1.56
CA LYS A 625 -20.11 53.09 1.74
C LYS A 625 -18.64 53.05 2.15
N GLU A 626 -18.17 52.00 2.84
CA GLU A 626 -16.76 51.85 3.27
C GLU A 626 -15.83 51.21 2.22
N TYR A 627 -16.33 50.80 1.03
CA TYR A 627 -15.49 50.27 -0.07
C TYR A 627 -14.44 51.24 -0.63
N GLN A 628 -14.41 52.51 -0.20
CA GLN A 628 -13.55 53.53 -0.79
C GLN A 628 -12.10 53.60 -0.23
N GLY A 629 -11.64 52.67 0.62
CA GLY A 629 -10.23 52.77 1.04
C GLY A 629 -9.51 51.61 1.74
N ARG A 630 -10.20 50.58 2.27
CA ARG A 630 -9.49 49.44 2.92
C ARG A 630 -10.12 48.10 2.56
N ASN A 631 -9.28 47.17 2.15
CA ASN A 631 -9.68 45.81 1.77
C ASN A 631 -10.20 45.04 2.99
N ILE A 632 -11.44 44.54 2.91
CA ILE A 632 -11.97 43.58 3.90
C ILE A 632 -11.10 42.32 3.83
N SER A 633 -10.55 41.92 4.98
CA SER A 633 -9.77 40.68 5.07
C SER A 633 -10.67 39.49 4.80
N TRP A 634 -10.21 38.55 3.97
CA TRP A 634 -10.92 37.32 3.65
C TRP A 634 -11.31 36.52 4.91
N TRP A 635 -10.45 36.55 5.93
CA TRP A 635 -10.70 35.91 7.21
C TRP A 635 -11.96 36.45 7.92
N GLU A 636 -12.27 37.74 7.80
CA GLU A 636 -13.47 38.32 8.42
C GLU A 636 -14.78 37.80 7.80
N VAL A 637 -14.72 37.39 6.53
CA VAL A 637 -15.89 36.86 5.81
C VAL A 637 -16.20 35.44 6.26
N HIS A 638 -15.16 34.62 6.49
CA HIS A 638 -15.31 33.19 6.72
C HIS A 638 -15.22 32.77 8.20
N ILE A 639 -14.48 33.49 9.03
CA ILE A 639 -14.31 33.21 10.46
C ILE A 639 -15.28 34.08 11.26
N LYS A 640 -16.36 33.47 11.75
CA LYS A 640 -17.41 34.18 12.50
C LYS A 640 -17.04 34.36 13.97
N ASN A 641 -16.37 33.36 14.54
CA ASN A 641 -15.90 33.38 15.91
C ASN A 641 -14.37 33.48 15.92
N PRO A 642 -13.76 34.22 16.88
CA PRO A 642 -12.31 34.22 17.03
C PRO A 642 -11.73 32.80 17.06
N LEU A 643 -10.63 32.59 16.34
CA LEU A 643 -9.88 31.34 16.43
C LEU A 643 -9.43 31.06 17.87
N PRO A 644 -9.27 29.78 18.25
CA PRO A 644 -8.99 29.40 19.63
C PRO A 644 -7.56 29.81 20.06
N ILE A 645 -7.33 29.73 21.38
CA ILE A 645 -6.08 30.15 22.03
C ILE A 645 -4.87 29.37 21.48
N GLU A 646 -5.04 28.11 21.08
CA GLU A 646 -4.00 27.28 20.49
C GLU A 646 -3.46 27.89 19.19
N SER A 647 -4.36 28.34 18.31
CA SER A 647 -3.98 28.99 17.05
C SER A 647 -3.32 30.35 17.32
N ALA A 648 -3.74 31.08 18.34
CA ALA A 648 -3.08 32.31 18.79
C ALA A 648 -1.65 32.05 19.30
N LYS A 649 -1.40 30.93 20.00
CA LYS A 649 -0.04 30.54 20.44
C LYS A 649 0.88 30.26 19.25
N ILE A 650 0.37 29.58 18.21
CA ILE A 650 1.12 29.31 16.98
C ILE A 650 1.48 30.63 16.29
N PHE A 651 0.51 31.53 16.15
CA PHE A 651 0.72 32.84 15.54
C PHE A 651 1.68 33.72 16.35
N ALA A 652 1.58 33.73 17.68
CA ALA A 652 2.52 34.44 18.55
C ALA A 652 3.96 33.95 18.32
N ARG A 653 4.19 32.64 18.19
CA ARG A 653 5.52 32.07 17.88
C ARG A 653 6.04 32.54 16.53
N LEU A 654 5.18 32.64 15.51
CA LEU A 654 5.55 33.23 14.21
C LEU A 654 6.05 34.67 14.39
N LEU A 655 5.31 35.51 15.12
CA LEU A 655 5.69 36.90 15.38
C LEU A 655 7.02 37.02 16.14
N ILE A 656 7.25 36.16 17.15
CA ILE A 656 8.51 36.10 17.92
C ILE A 656 9.71 35.75 17.01
N THR A 657 9.47 34.98 15.95
CA THR A 657 10.54 34.50 15.05
C THR A 657 11.04 35.57 14.09
N ILE A 658 10.19 36.56 13.77
CA ILE A 658 10.52 37.69 12.88
C ILE A 658 11.79 38.44 13.35
N PRO A 659 11.92 38.92 14.60
CA PRO A 659 13.13 39.62 15.05
C PRO A 659 14.34 38.69 15.27
N HIS A 660 14.09 37.41 15.52
CA HIS A 660 15.09 36.52 16.09
C HIS A 660 16.12 36.04 15.04
N ASN A 661 17.34 36.58 15.08
CA ASN A 661 18.49 36.08 14.34
C ASN A 661 19.61 35.65 15.31
N LYS A 662 19.91 34.35 15.37
CA LYS A 662 20.96 33.79 16.24
C LYS A 662 22.31 33.93 15.52
N LYS A 663 23.14 34.88 15.98
CA LYS A 663 24.62 34.82 15.97
C LYS A 663 25.44 35.38 14.79
N SER A 664 24.93 36.22 13.89
CA SER A 664 25.82 37.01 13.02
C SER A 664 25.36 38.46 12.86
N ASP A 665 26.34 39.36 12.80
CA ASP A 665 26.20 40.82 12.83
C ASP A 665 25.00 41.33 12.03
N LYS A 666 24.07 41.99 12.74
CA LYS A 666 23.00 42.88 12.23
C LYS A 666 22.70 42.70 10.73
N SER A 667 22.15 41.54 10.36
CA SER A 667 21.85 41.24 8.96
C SER A 667 20.93 42.31 8.37
N SER A 668 21.25 42.77 7.14
CA SER A 668 20.50 43.76 6.36
C SER A 668 18.99 43.48 6.30
N ILE A 669 18.62 42.21 6.40
CA ILE A 669 17.24 41.71 6.42
C ILE A 669 16.43 42.23 7.62
N ASN A 670 17.01 42.31 8.82
CA ASN A 670 16.27 42.84 9.98
C ASN A 670 15.94 44.32 9.81
N LYS A 671 16.85 45.09 9.19
CA LYS A 671 16.58 46.49 8.83
C LYS A 671 15.48 46.59 7.78
N ALA A 672 15.39 45.63 6.85
CA ALA A 672 14.32 45.58 5.87
C ALA A 672 12.96 45.26 6.53
N PHE A 673 12.90 44.29 7.45
CA PHE A 673 11.70 44.02 8.26
C PHE A 673 11.25 45.24 9.07
N THR A 674 12.20 45.95 9.68
CA THR A 674 11.93 47.13 10.53
C THR A 674 11.05 48.17 9.82
N LYS A 675 11.23 48.37 8.51
CA LYS A 675 10.42 49.30 7.70
C LYS A 675 8.94 48.91 7.58
N HIS A 676 8.62 47.64 7.78
CA HIS A 676 7.27 47.10 7.63
C HIS A 676 6.60 46.74 8.97
N ILE A 677 7.34 46.71 10.08
CA ILE A 677 6.76 46.49 11.40
C ILE A 677 5.69 47.54 11.79
N PRO A 678 5.85 48.85 11.47
CA PRO A 678 4.83 49.85 11.75
C PRO A 678 3.45 49.47 11.23
N SER A 679 3.35 48.94 10.01
CA SER A 679 2.07 48.59 9.42
C SER A 679 1.45 47.39 10.14
N LEU A 680 2.27 46.43 10.58
CA LEU A 680 1.83 45.24 11.32
C LEU A 680 1.27 45.60 12.70
N LEU A 681 1.98 46.44 13.44
CA LEU A 681 1.53 46.94 14.75
C LEU A 681 0.30 47.84 14.64
N SER A 682 0.23 48.67 13.60
CA SER A 682 -0.94 49.52 13.35
C SER A 682 -2.19 48.66 13.11
N GLU A 683 -2.08 47.53 12.41
CA GLU A 683 -3.20 46.61 12.19
C GLU A 683 -3.66 45.94 13.49
N TYR A 684 -2.72 45.47 14.32
CA TYR A 684 -3.05 44.92 15.64
C TYR A 684 -3.81 45.92 16.52
N ILE A 685 -3.35 47.18 16.56
CA ILE A 685 -3.99 48.25 17.33
C ILE A 685 -5.36 48.57 16.73
N TYR A 686 -5.46 48.65 15.40
CA TYR A 686 -6.71 48.89 14.70
C TYR A 686 -7.79 47.87 15.09
N ILE A 687 -7.44 46.59 15.12
CA ILE A 687 -8.37 45.53 15.54
C ILE A 687 -8.85 45.74 16.98
N GLN A 688 -8.00 46.27 17.87
CA GLN A 688 -8.40 46.61 19.25
C GLN A 688 -9.24 47.88 19.39
N THR A 689 -9.10 48.85 18.47
CA THR A 689 -9.81 50.15 18.54
C THR A 689 -11.26 50.11 18.10
N LYS A 690 -11.58 49.37 17.02
CA LYS A 690 -12.96 49.23 16.55
C LYS A 690 -13.72 48.31 17.53
N ASN A 691 -15.05 48.26 17.49
CA ASN A 691 -15.96 47.47 18.36
C ASN A 691 -15.71 45.94 18.42
N ASN A 692 -14.51 45.47 18.10
CA ASN A 692 -14.10 44.10 17.93
C ASN A 692 -12.87 43.80 18.79
N ILE A 693 -13.01 44.01 20.11
CA ILE A 693 -11.94 43.79 21.08
C ILE A 693 -11.54 42.31 21.03
N LEU A 694 -10.23 42.05 20.89
CA LEU A 694 -9.66 40.72 21.05
C LEU A 694 -10.05 40.14 22.41
N ASP A 695 -10.31 38.84 22.48
CA ASP A 695 -10.50 38.18 23.77
C ASP A 695 -9.26 38.44 24.66
N PRO A 696 -9.43 38.79 25.95
CA PRO A 696 -8.30 39.07 26.84
C PRO A 696 -7.28 37.93 26.87
N ASN A 697 -7.71 36.67 26.85
CA ASN A 697 -6.80 35.52 26.86
C ASN A 697 -5.98 35.43 25.57
N ILE A 698 -6.61 35.71 24.42
CA ILE A 698 -5.92 35.75 23.12
C ILE A 698 -4.92 36.91 23.10
N ARG A 699 -5.33 38.09 23.61
CA ARG A 699 -4.45 39.26 23.72
C ARG A 699 -3.22 38.95 24.56
N ASP A 700 -3.39 38.30 25.70
CA ASP A 700 -2.31 37.93 26.61
C ASP A 700 -1.35 36.91 25.95
N VAL A 701 -1.86 35.96 25.16
CA VAL A 701 -1.01 35.03 24.39
C VAL A 701 -0.24 35.73 23.28
N LEU A 702 -0.87 36.65 22.55
CA LEU A 702 -0.22 37.40 21.47
C LEU A 702 0.80 38.42 21.98
N LYS A 703 0.69 38.83 23.25
CA LYS A 703 1.51 39.86 23.91
C LYS A 703 3.01 39.67 23.67
N ASN A 704 3.53 38.46 23.87
CA ASN A 704 4.95 38.15 23.67
C ASN A 704 5.39 38.34 22.21
N GLY A 705 4.52 37.98 21.26
CA GLY A 705 4.76 38.22 19.84
C GLY A 705 4.81 39.71 19.51
N ILE A 706 3.83 40.47 20.01
CA ILE A 706 3.77 41.92 19.82
C ILE A 706 4.98 42.63 20.44
N TYR A 707 5.39 42.22 21.64
CA TYR A 707 6.58 42.77 22.31
C TYR A 707 7.87 42.48 21.53
N SER A 708 7.97 41.29 20.93
CA SER A 708 9.07 40.93 20.06
C SER A 708 9.12 41.82 18.80
N LEU A 709 7.96 42.22 18.26
CA LEU A 709 7.90 43.19 17.15
C LEU A 709 8.30 44.60 17.58
N LEU A 710 7.84 45.07 18.75
CA LEU A 710 8.17 46.39 19.28
C LEU A 710 9.67 46.58 19.52
N GLU A 711 10.40 45.49 19.78
CA GLU A 711 11.86 45.52 19.88
C GLU A 711 12.55 45.99 18.58
N LEU A 712 11.93 45.75 17.42
CA LEU A 712 12.44 46.23 16.14
C LEU A 712 12.15 47.71 15.89
N CYS A 713 11.26 48.33 16.66
CA CYS A 713 10.85 49.72 16.45
C CYS A 713 11.82 50.71 17.11
N GLY A 714 12.44 51.58 16.31
CA GLY A 714 13.14 52.76 16.78
C GLY A 714 12.20 53.94 17.03
N GLN A 715 12.76 55.14 17.17
CA GLN A 715 11.95 56.36 17.30
C GLN A 715 11.11 56.61 16.03
N PHE A 716 11.74 56.50 14.87
CA PHE A 716 11.10 56.76 13.58
C PHE A 716 9.89 55.84 13.32
N GLU A 717 10.04 54.54 13.58
CA GLU A 717 8.96 53.57 13.40
C GLU A 717 7.78 53.84 14.34
N ARG A 718 8.05 54.27 15.58
CA ARG A 718 7.01 54.66 16.54
C ARG A 718 6.23 55.88 16.08
N ASP A 719 6.93 56.89 15.55
CA ASP A 719 6.29 58.08 15.00
C ASP A 719 5.41 57.72 13.79
N MET A 720 5.87 56.81 12.93
CA MET A 720 5.09 56.29 11.81
C MET A 720 3.81 55.57 12.26
N ILE A 721 3.88 54.74 13.31
CA ILE A 721 2.69 54.10 13.91
C ILE A 721 1.72 55.17 14.42
N MET A 722 2.22 56.17 15.15
CA MET A 722 1.40 57.24 15.70
C MET A 722 0.68 58.05 14.63
N VAL A 723 1.29 58.29 13.47
CA VAL A 723 0.65 59.01 12.35
C VAL A 723 -0.51 58.21 11.74
N ASN A 724 -0.41 56.89 11.69
CA ASN A 724 -1.41 56.01 11.05
C ASN A 724 -2.62 55.68 11.93
N LEU A 725 -2.60 56.07 13.20
CA LEU A 725 -3.64 55.76 14.18
C LEU A 725 -4.54 56.96 14.47
N ASP A 726 -5.81 56.67 14.78
CA ASP A 726 -6.74 57.65 15.33
C ASP A 726 -6.41 57.96 16.80
N ILE A 727 -7.19 58.86 17.43
CA ILE A 727 -6.94 59.29 18.82
C ILE A 727 -6.98 58.09 19.78
N VAL A 728 -7.93 57.17 19.57
CA VAL A 728 -8.08 55.97 20.41
C VAL A 728 -6.88 55.03 20.22
N GLY A 729 -6.49 54.75 18.98
CA GLY A 729 -5.34 53.92 18.66
C GLY A 729 -4.03 54.50 19.16
N LYS A 730 -3.83 55.82 19.08
CA LYS A 730 -2.67 56.51 19.66
C LYS A 730 -2.57 56.26 21.17
N ASN A 731 -3.70 56.29 21.89
CA ASN A 731 -3.72 56.04 23.32
C ASN A 731 -3.43 54.56 23.65
N LEU A 732 -4.01 53.62 22.89
CA LEU A 732 -3.72 52.19 23.03
C LEU A 732 -2.25 51.89 22.76
N PHE A 733 -1.66 52.49 21.71
CA PHE A 733 -0.24 52.32 21.41
C PHE A 733 0.67 52.82 22.53
N LYS A 734 0.37 54.01 23.09
CA LYS A 734 1.10 54.55 24.24
C LYS A 734 1.04 53.59 25.43
N SER A 735 -0.13 53.04 25.74
CA SER A 735 -0.30 52.03 26.81
C SER A 735 0.57 50.80 26.55
N LEU A 736 0.43 50.22 25.35
CA LEU A 736 1.19 49.04 24.94
C LEU A 736 2.70 49.26 25.02
N TRP A 737 3.18 50.45 24.61
CA TRP A 737 4.59 50.82 24.70
C TRP A 737 5.06 50.98 26.15
N MET A 738 4.24 51.57 27.03
CA MET A 738 4.56 51.67 28.46
C MET A 738 4.66 50.29 29.11
N GLU A 739 3.71 49.39 28.81
CA GLU A 739 3.73 48.00 29.30
C GLU A 739 4.96 47.24 28.77
N TYR A 740 5.27 47.36 27.48
CA TYR A 740 6.47 46.77 26.88
C TYR A 740 7.76 47.21 27.60
N ASN A 741 7.91 48.51 27.91
CA ASN A 741 9.07 48.98 28.65
C ASN A 741 9.10 48.39 30.06
N LYS A 742 7.96 48.39 30.76
CA LYS A 742 7.85 47.90 32.14
C LYS A 742 8.13 46.40 32.26
N GLU A 743 7.59 45.59 31.35
CA GLU A 743 7.51 44.14 31.52
C GLU A 743 8.51 43.35 30.67
N TRP A 744 8.98 43.90 29.55
CA TRP A 744 9.80 43.14 28.60
C TRP A 744 11.20 43.73 28.42
N LYS A 745 11.31 45.05 28.25
CA LYS A 745 12.59 45.69 27.92
C LYS A 745 13.59 45.69 29.08
N TYR A 746 13.11 45.91 30.31
CA TYR A 746 13.98 46.11 31.49
C TYR A 746 14.00 44.93 32.47
N VAL A 747 13.23 43.87 32.24
CA VAL A 747 13.11 42.74 33.18
C VAL A 747 14.23 41.70 33.02
N GLY A 748 15.10 41.82 32.00
CA GLY A 748 16.12 40.83 31.70
C GLY A 748 15.48 39.57 31.08
N ARG A 749 16.05 39.08 29.97
CA ARG A 749 15.59 37.84 29.33
C ARG A 749 16.12 36.65 30.14
N GLY A 750 15.48 36.36 31.27
CA GLY A 750 15.71 35.15 32.05
C GLY A 750 15.33 33.91 31.24
#